data_AF-A0A8S9YG80-F1
#
_entry.id   AF-A0A8S9YG80-F1
#
_cell.length_a   1.000
_cell.length_b   1.000
_cell.length_c   1.000
_cell.angle_alpha   90.00
_cell.angle_beta   90.00
_cell.angle_gamma   90.00
#
_symmetry.space_group_name_H-M   'P 1'
#
loop_
_entity.id
_entity.type
_entity.pdbx_description
1 polymer ?
#
loop_
_entity_poly.entity_id
_entity_poly.type
_entity_poly.pdbx_seq_one_letter_code
_entity_poly.pdbx_strand_id
1 'polypeptide(L)'
;MDCNEVKAYKRSQICKNLENGCDVKYLREFCITTFGLMDNEIRRKVWPIITGVESNSEVCYSEDVLLTHHSYHQVKLDVNRLDSLLPPNLDSAEKDEIRAVMMRLTVSLLLDNPQLHYYQGFHDICYIFLSVLGENDARSVLNKILPQRFSLFMEASMDSTVDYMQLIFALLGYLRPALTENLEQVGLGPHFALAWIVTWFAHVLQEMDDVRRLFDLFLATDPLMLIYLSVAIIIRSDEEVQSTTADFGMLHHTLLRLPKKHPVEELVRNSVRLYSTVPPDLLLTLGKQRQALSDSKNDRHKKPMTSGNRSNVKWYFGAIFIAALAYVVYWWRIILKRASGVAYVILFNQMRLLLFSLLIWSCLQCIIFSISANQSGPSSPTGPSGSTFTTACTWPGYQLAAFADLNADRQMDVVLINADGTQLYASIAPSSQSTFALAQRSISRTLPNPSLLLSPDLNEPIRSVAAADFNGDSVVDLLILTSSNGPYTAFIAYGETGTNRGSFALDKSKPVGSFTSQPLVCDLNSDAIADLYGQTSATQHMIIYGGNVSSTVNISYNGPKWSSLGYSAFGDVDGDTIPGELLLNYLSVVVMFHCTYVLVLVEQSGQPKLQLIRRDVSSIPGLPDLSKAELIDLPRQLEAATKPTLGLFSLGDYDSDGKIELLLPACTTSGCRDGSHIFMYDFELTEWASIDIIWEPKGAHPSYSWSLAETPVTASLTVSALVGPTVGDFDLDGRPDVGVGLAYWSGSSSPTGTIPAVLLNEGVQSSTDRLQFRAFLLNGAGLPEGNTQGTLDIFVMSLNEALDKPTVSLFLQQLVNDFYFIKVSVYDLHELSVSLSHVICSLKFRQFFRLNFAK
;
A
#
# COMPACT_ATOMS: atom_id res chain seq x y z
N MET A 1 -3.90 1.05 -55.08
CA MET A 1 -2.63 0.34 -54.86
C MET A 1 -2.79 -0.52 -53.65
N ASP A 2 -2.44 -1.79 -53.76
CA ASP A 2 -2.36 -2.70 -52.62
C ASP A 2 -1.31 -2.17 -51.61
N CYS A 3 -1.48 -2.47 -50.32
CA CYS A 3 -0.56 -2.05 -49.25
C CYS A 3 0.90 -2.47 -49.55
N ASN A 4 1.07 -3.64 -50.15
CA ASN A 4 2.38 -4.17 -50.55
C ASN A 4 3.01 -3.39 -51.71
N GLU A 5 2.20 -2.94 -52.68
CA GLU A 5 2.68 -2.11 -53.80
C GLU A 5 3.19 -0.75 -53.31
N VAL A 6 2.48 -0.15 -52.35
CA VAL A 6 2.89 1.14 -51.74
C VAL A 6 4.22 0.98 -50.99
N LYS A 7 4.37 -0.08 -50.19
CA LYS A 7 5.61 -0.37 -49.47
C LYS A 7 6.78 -0.62 -50.45
N ALA A 8 6.57 -1.42 -51.49
CA ALA A 8 7.59 -1.70 -52.51
C ALA A 8 8.02 -0.44 -53.26
N TYR A 9 7.06 0.42 -53.64
CA TYR A 9 7.36 1.71 -54.27
C TYR A 9 8.16 2.62 -53.34
N LYS A 10 7.74 2.75 -52.07
CA LYS A 10 8.45 3.57 -51.06
C LYS A 10 9.87 3.08 -50.84
N ARG A 11 10.08 1.76 -50.72
CA ARG A 11 11.41 1.14 -50.61
C ARG A 11 12.31 1.50 -51.78
N SER A 12 11.79 1.44 -53.02
CA SER A 12 12.56 1.85 -54.20
C SER A 12 12.98 3.31 -54.16
N GLN A 13 12.11 4.21 -53.68
CA GLN A 13 12.45 5.64 -53.55
C GLN A 13 13.51 5.90 -52.48
N ILE A 14 13.43 5.22 -51.33
CA ILE A 14 14.44 5.34 -50.27
C ILE A 14 15.80 4.86 -50.78
N CYS A 15 15.86 3.69 -51.43
CA CYS A 15 17.12 3.19 -51.99
C CYS A 15 17.72 4.14 -53.04
N LYS A 16 16.90 4.69 -53.94
CA LYS A 16 17.36 5.70 -54.91
C LYS A 16 17.90 6.96 -54.25
N ASN A 17 17.31 7.40 -53.13
CA ASN A 17 17.82 8.56 -52.41
C ASN A 17 19.18 8.26 -51.76
N LEU A 18 19.34 7.07 -51.17
CA LEU A 18 20.62 6.61 -50.60
C LEU A 18 21.73 6.51 -51.66
N GLU A 19 21.39 6.16 -52.90
CA GLU A 19 22.36 6.09 -54.01
C GLU A 19 22.71 7.48 -54.60
N ASN A 20 21.77 8.42 -54.59
CA ASN A 20 21.89 9.74 -55.26
C ASN A 20 22.27 10.88 -54.30
N GLY A 21 23.12 10.63 -53.31
CA GLY A 21 23.70 11.66 -52.45
C GLY A 21 23.06 11.86 -51.07
N CYS A 22 22.18 10.94 -50.62
CA CYS A 22 21.64 10.88 -49.24
C CYS A 22 21.03 12.19 -48.74
N ASP A 23 20.00 12.71 -49.41
CA ASP A 23 19.30 13.90 -48.90
C ASP A 23 18.53 13.58 -47.62
N VAL A 24 19.13 13.98 -46.50
CA VAL A 24 18.61 13.78 -45.14
C VAL A 24 17.20 14.32 -44.97
N LYS A 25 16.83 15.41 -45.68
CA LYS A 25 15.48 15.99 -45.58
C LYS A 25 14.43 15.02 -46.12
N TYR A 26 14.66 14.45 -47.30
CA TYR A 26 13.76 13.45 -47.88
C TYR A 26 13.70 12.17 -47.04
N LEU A 27 14.83 11.73 -46.47
CA LEU A 27 14.86 10.58 -45.56
C LEU A 27 14.00 10.82 -44.32
N ARG A 28 14.07 12.01 -43.71
CA ARG A 28 13.18 12.39 -42.59
C ARG A 28 11.71 12.41 -43.00
N GLU A 29 11.39 12.93 -44.18
CA GLU A 29 10.01 12.89 -44.71
C GLU A 29 9.50 11.44 -44.89
N PHE A 30 10.36 10.51 -45.34
CA PHE A 30 9.99 9.10 -45.45
C PHE A 30 9.72 8.44 -44.08
N CYS A 31 10.45 8.83 -43.03
CA CYS A 31 10.18 8.35 -41.67
C CYS A 31 8.81 8.81 -41.13
N ILE A 32 8.37 10.03 -41.50
CA ILE A 32 7.10 10.62 -41.03
C ILE A 32 5.91 10.01 -41.78
N THR A 33 6.02 9.88 -43.11
CA THR A 33 4.95 9.35 -43.97
C THR A 33 4.57 7.90 -43.65
N THR A 34 3.35 7.50 -44.02
CA THR A 34 2.75 6.19 -43.72
C THR A 34 3.72 5.02 -43.93
N PHE A 35 3.71 4.07 -43.00
CA PHE A 35 4.60 2.90 -42.90
C PHE A 35 6.07 3.17 -42.53
N GLY A 36 6.50 4.43 -42.38
CA GLY A 36 7.87 4.76 -41.94
C GLY A 36 8.94 4.12 -42.83
N LEU A 37 9.96 3.52 -42.23
CA LEU A 37 11.04 2.84 -42.95
C LEU A 37 10.77 1.36 -43.24
N MET A 38 9.63 0.83 -42.78
CA MET A 38 9.09 -0.52 -43.04
C MET A 38 9.89 -1.68 -42.44
N ASP A 39 11.20 -1.73 -42.60
CA ASP A 39 12.03 -2.88 -42.21
C ASP A 39 13.42 -2.49 -41.71
N ASN A 40 14.06 -3.44 -41.01
CA ASN A 40 15.32 -3.18 -40.31
C ASN A 40 16.51 -3.03 -41.27
N GLU A 41 16.46 -3.56 -42.49
CA GLU A 41 17.54 -3.37 -43.47
C GLU A 41 17.65 -1.91 -43.89
N ILE A 42 16.51 -1.24 -44.08
CA ILE A 42 16.48 0.18 -44.39
C ILE A 42 16.85 1.00 -43.15
N ARG A 43 16.32 0.66 -41.97
CA ARG A 43 16.63 1.38 -40.71
C ARG A 43 18.13 1.38 -40.40
N ARG A 44 18.83 0.26 -40.62
CA ARG A 44 20.29 0.16 -40.48
C ARG A 44 21.05 1.20 -41.28
N LYS A 45 20.57 1.55 -42.48
CA LYS A 45 21.21 2.56 -43.32
C LYS A 45 20.76 3.96 -42.95
N VAL A 46 19.48 4.15 -42.65
CA VAL A 46 18.88 5.48 -42.52
C VAL A 46 19.05 6.08 -41.13
N TRP A 47 18.90 5.31 -40.04
CA TRP A 47 18.98 5.83 -38.66
C TRP A 47 20.33 6.52 -38.36
N PRO A 48 21.50 5.96 -38.72
CA PRO A 48 22.78 6.65 -38.53
C PRO A 48 22.89 7.95 -39.34
N ILE A 49 22.35 7.97 -40.57
CA ILE A 49 22.39 9.14 -41.47
C ILE A 49 21.53 10.28 -40.91
N ILE A 50 20.30 10.01 -40.48
CA ILE A 50 19.39 11.07 -40.00
C ILE A 50 19.79 11.65 -38.64
N THR A 51 20.55 10.88 -37.85
CA THR A 51 21.12 11.29 -36.56
C THR A 51 22.47 11.98 -36.70
N GLY A 52 23.10 11.89 -37.88
CA GLY A 52 24.35 12.59 -38.19
C GLY A 52 25.56 11.95 -37.50
N VAL A 53 25.59 10.62 -37.44
CA VAL A 53 26.75 9.86 -36.96
C VAL A 53 27.77 9.77 -38.10
N GLU A 54 28.96 10.32 -37.89
CA GLU A 54 30.13 10.06 -38.72
C GLU A 54 30.77 8.76 -38.23
N SER A 55 31.17 7.87 -39.15
CA SER A 55 31.76 6.57 -38.83
C SER A 55 32.93 6.73 -37.85
N ASN A 56 32.72 6.31 -36.59
CA ASN A 56 33.67 6.48 -35.50
C ASN A 56 34.24 5.15 -35.04
N SER A 57 35.45 5.22 -34.50
CA SER A 57 36.29 4.12 -34.03
C SER A 57 35.63 3.28 -32.93
N GLU A 58 35.84 1.97 -33.01
CA GLU A 58 35.48 0.98 -31.99
C GLU A 58 36.19 1.30 -30.66
N VAL A 59 35.45 1.86 -29.70
CA VAL A 59 35.91 1.97 -28.32
C VAL A 59 35.25 0.84 -27.54
N CYS A 60 36.02 -0.11 -27.04
CA CYS A 60 35.53 -1.19 -26.18
C CYS A 60 36.15 -1.03 -24.79
N TYR A 61 35.31 -0.91 -23.76
CA TYR A 61 35.77 -0.90 -22.38
C TYR A 61 36.02 -2.33 -21.91
N SER A 62 37.06 -2.55 -21.10
CA SER A 62 37.24 -3.83 -20.42
C SER A 62 36.18 -4.03 -19.35
N GLU A 63 35.86 -5.29 -19.05
CA GLU A 63 34.83 -5.65 -18.07
C GLU A 63 35.14 -5.07 -16.67
N ASP A 64 36.40 -5.03 -16.27
CA ASP A 64 36.86 -4.40 -15.02
C ASP A 64 36.45 -2.93 -14.92
N VAL A 65 36.47 -2.18 -16.03
CA VAL A 65 36.08 -0.76 -16.04
C VAL A 65 34.57 -0.64 -15.92
N LEU A 66 33.80 -1.51 -16.58
CA LEU A 66 32.34 -1.50 -16.49
C LEU A 66 31.87 -1.71 -15.04
N LEU A 67 32.50 -2.64 -14.32
CA LEU A 67 32.20 -2.98 -12.93
C LEU A 67 32.38 -1.80 -11.96
N THR A 68 33.20 -0.81 -12.30
CA THR A 68 33.42 0.37 -11.44
C THR A 68 32.28 1.39 -11.47
N HIS A 69 31.37 1.30 -12.45
CA HIS A 69 30.29 2.27 -12.59
C HIS A 69 29.21 2.06 -11.52
N HIS A 70 28.79 3.13 -10.83
CA HIS A 70 27.83 3.03 -9.71
C HIS A 70 26.48 2.42 -10.11
N SER A 71 26.00 2.65 -11.34
CA SER A 71 24.76 2.05 -11.87
C SER A 71 24.91 0.61 -12.39
N TYR A 72 26.10 0.01 -12.35
CA TYR A 72 26.33 -1.33 -12.93
C TYR A 72 25.36 -2.38 -12.37
N HIS A 73 25.19 -2.40 -11.04
CA HIS A 73 24.29 -3.36 -10.40
C HIS A 73 22.84 -3.16 -10.84
N GLN A 74 22.35 -1.91 -10.88
CA GLN A 74 20.99 -1.60 -11.31
C GLN A 74 20.75 -1.98 -12.78
N VAL A 75 21.70 -1.68 -13.67
CA VAL A 75 21.63 -2.05 -15.09
C VAL A 75 21.60 -3.57 -15.24
N LYS A 76 22.37 -4.31 -14.44
CA LYS A 76 22.36 -5.78 -14.45
C LYS A 76 20.99 -6.34 -14.10
N LEU A 77 20.37 -5.84 -13.03
CA LEU A 77 19.02 -6.25 -12.63
C LEU A 77 17.98 -6.00 -13.73
N ASP A 78 18.08 -4.86 -14.40
CA ASP A 78 17.15 -4.46 -15.45
C ASP A 78 17.35 -5.24 -16.75
N VAL A 79 18.60 -5.47 -17.18
CA VAL A 79 18.91 -6.28 -18.36
C VAL A 79 18.46 -7.74 -18.17
N ASN A 80 18.51 -8.26 -16.94
CA ASN A 80 17.97 -9.58 -16.62
C ASN A 80 16.44 -9.66 -16.79
N ARG A 81 15.73 -8.52 -16.74
CA ARG A 81 14.27 -8.42 -16.92
C ARG A 81 13.86 -8.22 -18.40
N LEU A 82 14.81 -8.14 -19.33
CA LEU A 82 14.58 -7.90 -20.76
C LEU A 82 13.85 -9.05 -21.48
N ASP A 83 13.67 -10.20 -20.82
CA ASP A 83 13.12 -11.42 -21.41
C ASP A 83 11.76 -11.24 -22.09
N SER A 84 10.95 -10.29 -21.62
CA SER A 84 9.65 -9.95 -22.21
C SER A 84 9.75 -9.29 -23.59
N LEU A 85 10.88 -8.67 -23.92
CA LEU A 85 11.14 -7.99 -25.21
C LEU A 85 11.94 -8.87 -26.19
N LEU A 86 12.55 -9.96 -25.71
CA LEU A 86 13.32 -10.88 -26.55
C LEU A 86 12.37 -11.73 -27.41
N PRO A 87 12.74 -12.05 -28.66
CA PRO A 87 11.97 -12.98 -29.48
C PRO A 87 11.77 -14.34 -28.77
N PRO A 88 10.56 -14.92 -28.78
CA PRO A 88 10.24 -16.11 -28.01
C PRO A 88 10.98 -17.38 -28.46
N ASN A 89 11.57 -17.36 -29.65
CA ASN A 89 12.21 -18.52 -30.29
C ASN A 89 13.74 -18.60 -30.08
N LEU A 90 14.33 -17.71 -29.29
CA LEU A 90 15.79 -17.72 -29.02
C LEU A 90 16.15 -18.77 -27.98
N ASP A 91 17.29 -19.43 -28.17
CA ASP A 91 17.84 -20.34 -27.17
C ASP A 91 18.44 -19.59 -25.96
N SER A 92 18.74 -20.29 -24.87
CA SER A 92 19.27 -19.64 -23.65
C SER A 92 20.63 -18.99 -23.87
N ALA A 93 21.49 -19.58 -24.70
CA ALA A 93 22.83 -19.05 -24.97
C ALA A 93 22.77 -17.75 -25.79
N GLU A 94 21.87 -17.68 -26.78
CA GLU A 94 21.59 -16.47 -27.55
C GLU A 94 21.01 -15.36 -26.67
N LYS A 95 20.13 -15.70 -25.72
CA LYS A 95 19.61 -14.72 -24.75
C LYS A 95 20.71 -14.18 -23.85
N ASP A 96 21.58 -15.05 -23.34
CA ASP A 96 22.72 -14.65 -22.51
C ASP A 96 23.71 -13.79 -23.29
N GLU A 97 23.95 -14.10 -24.57
CA GLU A 97 24.77 -13.27 -25.44
C GLU A 97 24.17 -11.87 -25.61
N ILE A 98 22.84 -11.78 -25.87
CA ILE A 98 22.15 -10.50 -25.98
C ILE A 98 22.20 -9.72 -24.66
N ARG A 99 21.99 -10.38 -23.52
CA ARG A 99 22.09 -9.73 -22.19
C ARG A 99 23.49 -9.22 -21.94
N ALA A 100 24.53 -9.99 -22.27
CA ALA A 100 25.92 -9.56 -22.13
C ALA A 100 26.23 -8.35 -23.02
N VAL A 101 25.77 -8.35 -24.28
CA VAL A 101 25.90 -7.22 -25.19
C VAL A 101 25.14 -5.99 -24.68
N MET A 102 23.92 -6.17 -24.18
CA MET A 102 23.08 -5.10 -23.62
C MET A 102 23.71 -4.46 -22.38
N MET A 103 24.28 -5.29 -21.50
CA MET A 103 24.99 -4.86 -20.31
C MET A 103 26.19 -3.98 -20.68
N ARG A 104 27.04 -4.48 -21.60
CA ARG A 104 28.19 -3.72 -22.09
C ARG A 104 27.77 -2.43 -22.76
N LEU A 105 26.80 -2.46 -23.66
CA LEU A 105 26.30 -1.30 -24.38
C LEU A 105 25.79 -0.22 -23.41
N THR A 106 24.91 -0.59 -22.48
CA THR A 106 24.24 0.37 -21.60
C THR A 106 25.22 1.03 -20.63
N VAL A 107 26.09 0.26 -19.98
CA VAL A 107 27.10 0.82 -19.07
C VAL A 107 28.13 1.64 -19.83
N SER A 108 28.52 1.22 -21.04
CA SER A 108 29.44 1.99 -21.88
C SER A 108 28.87 3.36 -22.26
N LEU A 109 27.57 3.45 -22.52
CA LEU A 109 26.91 4.74 -22.81
C LEU A 109 26.92 5.69 -21.60
N LEU A 110 26.77 5.16 -20.38
CA LEU A 110 26.86 5.96 -19.16
C LEU A 110 28.29 6.45 -18.91
N LEU A 111 29.29 5.60 -19.17
CA LEU A 111 30.70 5.99 -19.11
C LEU A 111 31.08 7.05 -20.14
N ASP A 112 30.54 6.94 -21.36
CA ASP A 112 30.73 7.93 -22.43
C ASP A 112 30.06 9.28 -22.08
N ASN A 113 29.05 9.28 -21.20
CA ASN A 113 28.24 10.44 -20.85
C ASN A 113 28.08 10.57 -19.31
N PRO A 114 29.15 10.94 -18.58
CA PRO A 114 29.16 10.93 -17.11
C PRO A 114 28.19 11.94 -16.46
N GLN A 115 27.67 12.89 -17.23
CA GLN A 115 26.63 13.83 -16.79
C GLN A 115 25.21 13.24 -16.76
N LEU A 116 25.00 12.05 -17.32
CA LEU A 116 23.68 11.41 -17.42
C LEU A 116 23.50 10.37 -16.32
N HIS A 117 22.33 10.38 -15.68
CA HIS A 117 21.95 9.42 -14.65
C HIS A 117 21.05 8.34 -15.24
N TYR A 118 21.34 7.08 -14.91
CA TYR A 118 20.52 5.94 -15.33
C TYR A 118 19.14 5.97 -14.65
N TYR A 119 18.09 5.69 -15.41
CA TYR A 119 16.73 5.46 -14.90
C TYR A 119 16.19 4.11 -15.39
N GLN A 120 15.31 3.50 -14.59
CA GLN A 120 14.71 2.22 -14.93
C GLN A 120 13.79 2.34 -16.15
N GLY A 121 14.05 1.51 -17.17
CA GLY A 121 13.39 1.53 -18.48
C GLY A 121 14.25 2.10 -19.61
N PHE A 122 15.41 2.72 -19.32
CA PHE A 122 16.33 3.15 -20.36
C PHE A 122 16.92 1.98 -21.17
N HIS A 123 17.10 0.81 -20.55
CA HIS A 123 17.56 -0.40 -21.22
C HIS A 123 16.62 -0.85 -22.37
N ASP A 124 15.31 -0.59 -22.27
CA ASP A 124 14.36 -0.90 -23.35
C ASP A 124 14.69 -0.11 -24.62
N ILE A 125 15.05 1.17 -24.47
CA ILE A 125 15.46 2.04 -25.58
C ILE A 125 16.76 1.51 -26.19
N CYS A 126 17.75 1.19 -25.36
CA CYS A 126 19.02 0.61 -25.82
C CYS A 126 18.79 -0.66 -26.63
N TYR A 127 17.86 -1.52 -26.19
CA TYR A 127 17.53 -2.76 -26.89
C TYR A 127 16.90 -2.52 -28.27
N ILE A 128 16.03 -1.51 -28.43
CA ILE A 128 15.49 -1.17 -29.76
C ILE A 128 16.61 -0.85 -30.74
N PHE A 129 17.57 -0.01 -30.36
CA PHE A 129 18.71 0.32 -31.20
C PHE A 129 19.62 -0.88 -31.46
N LEU A 130 19.91 -1.68 -30.41
CA LEU A 130 20.71 -2.90 -30.56
C LEU A 130 20.06 -3.88 -31.56
N SER A 131 18.75 -4.11 -31.44
CA SER A 131 18.01 -5.06 -32.27
C SER A 131 17.97 -4.68 -33.76
N VAL A 132 18.24 -3.41 -34.09
CA VAL A 132 18.24 -2.91 -35.46
C VAL A 132 19.67 -2.77 -35.99
N LEU A 133 20.55 -2.10 -35.23
CA LEU A 133 21.86 -1.63 -35.67
C LEU A 133 23.02 -2.56 -35.28
N GLY A 134 22.88 -3.38 -34.23
CA GLY A 134 24.00 -4.08 -33.60
C GLY A 134 24.81 -3.18 -32.66
N GLU A 135 25.72 -3.76 -31.88
CA GLU A 135 26.38 -3.11 -30.72
C GLU A 135 27.09 -1.79 -31.07
N ASN A 136 27.97 -1.81 -32.07
CA ASN A 136 28.83 -0.66 -32.41
C ASN A 136 28.04 0.53 -32.98
N ASP A 137 27.17 0.26 -33.95
CA ASP A 137 26.35 1.28 -34.60
C ASP A 137 25.28 1.81 -33.63
N ALA A 138 24.69 0.94 -32.78
CA ALA A 138 23.76 1.35 -31.74
C ALA A 138 24.41 2.32 -30.76
N ARG A 139 25.62 2.01 -30.26
CA ARG A 139 26.35 2.90 -29.34
C ARG A 139 26.65 4.26 -29.97
N SER A 140 27.09 4.25 -31.24
CA SER A 140 27.43 5.49 -31.97
C SER A 140 26.22 6.39 -32.16
N VAL A 141 25.07 5.81 -32.51
CA VAL A 141 23.79 6.53 -32.63
C VAL A 141 23.30 7.01 -31.27
N LEU A 142 23.33 6.15 -30.25
CA LEU A 142 22.88 6.46 -28.89
C LEU A 142 23.68 7.62 -28.28
N ASN A 143 25.01 7.61 -28.40
CA ASN A 143 25.87 8.70 -27.93
C ASN A 143 25.55 10.05 -28.59
N LYS A 144 25.07 10.05 -29.83
CA LYS A 144 24.69 11.28 -30.53
C LYS A 144 23.32 11.80 -30.07
N ILE A 145 22.36 10.91 -29.85
CA ILE A 145 20.97 11.29 -29.52
C ILE A 145 20.76 11.51 -28.02
N LEU A 146 21.53 10.86 -27.15
CA LEU A 146 21.37 10.93 -25.69
C LEU A 146 21.40 12.37 -25.18
N PRO A 147 22.44 13.18 -25.45
CA PRO A 147 22.49 14.57 -25.00
C PRO A 147 21.42 15.47 -25.63
N GLN A 148 20.87 15.09 -26.80
CA GLN A 148 19.93 15.94 -27.55
C GLN A 148 18.47 15.66 -27.20
N ARG A 149 18.16 14.41 -26.82
CA ARG A 149 16.77 13.93 -26.72
C ARG A 149 16.44 13.27 -25.38
N PHE A 150 17.43 12.74 -24.66
CA PHE A 150 17.24 12.01 -23.42
C PHE A 150 17.83 12.70 -22.20
N SER A 151 18.63 13.75 -22.38
CA SER A 151 19.28 14.48 -21.27
C SER A 151 18.30 14.87 -20.17
N LEU A 152 17.11 15.34 -20.56
CA LEU A 152 16.04 15.75 -19.64
C LEU A 152 15.47 14.60 -18.81
N PHE A 153 15.43 13.38 -19.35
CA PHE A 153 14.94 12.18 -18.65
C PHE A 153 16.02 11.53 -17.77
N MET A 154 17.28 11.89 -18.00
CA MET A 154 18.47 11.35 -17.33
C MET A 154 19.12 12.38 -16.38
N GLU A 155 18.36 13.37 -15.93
CA GLU A 155 18.77 14.27 -14.85
C GLU A 155 18.71 13.54 -13.49
N ALA A 156 19.38 14.09 -12.47
CA ALA A 156 19.36 13.52 -11.13
C ALA A 156 17.97 13.57 -10.46
N SER A 157 17.09 14.46 -10.92
CA SER A 157 15.69 14.57 -10.49
C SER A 157 14.75 14.44 -11.69
N MET A 158 13.54 13.94 -11.45
CA MET A 158 12.47 13.83 -12.45
C MET A 158 11.63 15.10 -12.61
N ASP A 159 11.93 16.18 -11.87
CA ASP A 159 11.15 17.42 -11.90
C ASP A 159 11.02 17.99 -13.33
N SER A 160 12.14 18.06 -14.06
CA SER A 160 12.19 18.51 -15.45
C SER A 160 11.36 17.63 -16.39
N THR A 161 11.33 16.31 -16.14
CA THR A 161 10.49 15.34 -16.86
C THR A 161 9.02 15.59 -16.62
N VAL A 162 8.63 15.82 -15.35
CA VAL A 162 7.25 16.13 -14.99
C VAL A 162 6.81 17.44 -15.63
N ASP A 163 7.66 18.48 -15.62
CA ASP A 163 7.42 19.76 -16.28
C ASP A 163 7.24 19.62 -17.79
N TYR A 164 8.09 18.81 -18.43
CA TYR A 164 7.95 18.46 -19.84
C TYR A 164 6.60 17.78 -20.12
N MET A 165 6.17 16.88 -19.24
CA MET A 165 4.89 16.17 -19.38
C MET A 165 3.67 17.06 -19.12
N GLN A 166 3.79 18.20 -18.42
CA GLN A 166 2.69 19.17 -18.29
C GLN A 166 2.25 19.75 -19.64
N LEU A 167 3.10 19.69 -20.66
CA LEU A 167 2.75 20.06 -22.04
C LEU A 167 1.61 19.18 -22.60
N ILE A 168 1.43 17.96 -22.11
CA ILE A 168 0.28 17.11 -22.45
C ILE A 168 -1.02 17.83 -22.07
N PHE A 169 -1.12 18.34 -20.85
CA PHE A 169 -2.30 19.07 -20.38
C PHE A 169 -2.43 20.45 -21.00
N ALA A 170 -1.32 21.12 -21.35
CA ALA A 170 -1.37 22.39 -22.07
C ALA A 170 -2.00 22.22 -23.47
N LEU A 171 -1.56 21.20 -24.21
CA LEU A 171 -2.12 20.89 -25.53
C LEU A 171 -3.56 20.37 -25.43
N LEU A 172 -3.83 19.48 -24.47
CA LEU A 172 -5.17 18.94 -24.25
C LEU A 172 -6.16 20.03 -23.84
N GLY A 173 -5.76 20.96 -22.96
CA GLY A 173 -6.61 22.08 -22.54
C GLY A 173 -6.99 23.01 -23.68
N TYR A 174 -6.09 23.19 -24.65
CA TYR A 174 -6.35 23.98 -25.85
C TYR A 174 -7.31 23.26 -26.83
N LEU A 175 -7.18 21.95 -27.00
CA LEU A 175 -7.95 21.17 -27.99
C LEU A 175 -9.29 20.63 -27.44
N ARG A 176 -9.33 20.28 -26.15
CA ARG A 176 -10.40 19.61 -25.41
C ARG A 176 -10.46 20.14 -23.97
N PRO A 177 -10.94 21.38 -23.77
CA PRO A 177 -10.97 22.01 -22.44
C PRO A 177 -11.85 21.23 -21.45
N ALA A 178 -13.02 20.74 -21.87
CA ALA A 178 -13.93 19.96 -21.01
C ALA A 178 -13.30 18.65 -20.51
N LEU A 179 -12.59 17.93 -21.38
CA LEU A 179 -11.88 16.72 -20.98
C LEU A 179 -10.78 17.05 -19.97
N THR A 180 -10.01 18.11 -20.23
CA THR A 180 -8.91 18.54 -19.35
C THR A 180 -9.39 18.94 -17.96
N GLU A 181 -10.49 19.69 -17.89
CA GLU A 181 -11.12 20.07 -16.63
C GLU A 181 -11.57 18.84 -15.84
N ASN A 182 -12.15 17.83 -16.51
CA ASN A 182 -12.55 16.59 -15.85
C ASN A 182 -11.34 15.79 -15.31
N LEU A 183 -10.26 15.67 -16.10
CA LEU A 183 -9.03 15.00 -15.63
C LEU A 183 -8.43 15.72 -14.41
N GLU A 184 -8.44 17.05 -14.41
CA GLU A 184 -7.94 17.87 -13.31
C GLU A 184 -8.82 17.81 -12.05
N GLN A 185 -10.15 17.76 -12.21
CA GLN A 185 -11.09 17.64 -11.08
C GLN A 185 -10.87 16.35 -10.28
N VAL A 186 -10.42 15.29 -10.95
CA VAL A 186 -10.10 13.99 -10.33
C VAL A 186 -8.71 13.99 -9.66
N GLY A 187 -7.94 15.08 -9.79
CA GLY A 187 -6.59 15.16 -9.24
C GLY A 187 -5.54 14.40 -10.06
N LEU A 188 -5.85 14.05 -11.31
CA LEU A 188 -4.94 13.30 -12.17
C LEU A 188 -3.85 14.23 -12.76
N GLY A 189 -2.61 14.07 -12.31
CA GLY A 189 -1.43 14.70 -12.92
C GLY A 189 -0.94 13.93 -14.16
N PRO A 190 0.09 14.45 -14.87
CA PRO A 190 0.62 13.79 -16.07
C PRO A 190 1.38 12.49 -15.81
N HIS A 191 1.61 12.11 -14.56
CA HIS A 191 2.41 10.94 -14.16
C HIS A 191 1.97 9.62 -14.83
N PHE A 192 0.69 9.47 -15.19
CA PHE A 192 0.22 8.28 -15.93
C PHE A 192 0.96 8.04 -17.25
N ALA A 193 1.47 9.11 -17.88
CA ALA A 193 2.19 9.06 -19.14
C ALA A 193 3.71 8.90 -18.96
N LEU A 194 4.21 8.76 -17.72
CA LEU A 194 5.65 8.71 -17.45
C LEU A 194 6.31 7.56 -18.20
N ALA A 195 5.76 6.34 -18.07
CA ALA A 195 6.26 5.15 -18.77
C ALA A 195 6.26 5.33 -20.31
N TRP A 196 5.31 6.09 -20.86
CA TRP A 196 5.21 6.33 -22.31
C TRP A 196 6.37 7.21 -22.79
N ILE A 197 6.65 8.26 -22.03
CA ILE A 197 7.64 9.27 -22.37
C ILE A 197 9.06 8.74 -22.13
N VAL A 198 9.33 8.12 -20.97
CA VAL A 198 10.69 7.70 -20.61
C VAL A 198 11.15 6.45 -21.36
N THR A 199 10.24 5.63 -21.89
CA THR A 199 10.60 4.44 -22.69
C THR A 199 10.32 4.60 -24.19
N TRP A 200 9.88 5.79 -24.64
CA TRP A 200 9.40 6.02 -26.01
C TRP A 200 8.37 4.95 -26.44
N PHE A 201 7.47 4.57 -25.53
CA PHE A 201 6.46 3.52 -25.67
C PHE A 201 6.99 2.09 -25.86
N ALA A 202 8.31 1.85 -25.81
CA ALA A 202 8.90 0.53 -26.00
C ALA A 202 8.42 -0.50 -24.96
N HIS A 203 8.24 -0.06 -23.70
CA HIS A 203 7.73 -0.91 -22.63
C HIS A 203 6.22 -1.14 -22.69
N VAL A 204 5.50 -0.31 -23.45
CA VAL A 204 4.03 -0.24 -23.42
C VAL A 204 3.41 -1.03 -24.57
N LEU A 205 4.00 -0.97 -25.75
CA LEU A 205 3.52 -1.67 -26.93
C LEU A 205 4.14 -3.07 -26.99
N GLN A 206 3.33 -4.07 -27.37
CA GLN A 206 3.78 -5.47 -27.43
C GLN A 206 4.49 -5.80 -28.75
N GLU A 207 4.07 -5.16 -29.85
CA GLU A 207 4.58 -5.44 -31.19
C GLU A 207 5.84 -4.61 -31.49
N MET A 208 6.98 -5.28 -31.66
CA MET A 208 8.27 -4.62 -31.87
C MET A 208 8.34 -3.80 -33.17
N ASP A 209 7.61 -4.21 -34.21
CA ASP A 209 7.57 -3.47 -35.47
C ASP A 209 6.82 -2.14 -35.35
N ASP A 210 5.80 -2.10 -34.49
CA ASP A 210 5.06 -0.89 -34.13
C ASP A 210 5.93 0.06 -33.30
N VAL A 211 6.71 -0.47 -32.35
CA VAL A 211 7.71 0.32 -31.58
C VAL A 211 8.75 0.92 -32.52
N ARG A 212 9.37 0.12 -33.40
CA ARG A 212 10.37 0.61 -34.37
C ARG A 212 9.79 1.66 -35.32
N ARG A 213 8.51 1.54 -35.68
CA ARG A 213 7.79 2.52 -36.49
C ARG A 213 7.62 3.86 -35.77
N LEU A 214 7.41 3.86 -34.45
CA LEU A 214 7.40 5.07 -33.63
C LEU A 214 8.79 5.69 -33.53
N PHE A 215 9.84 4.86 -33.41
CA PHE A 215 11.23 5.35 -33.39
C PHE A 215 11.61 6.02 -34.72
N ASP A 216 11.15 5.49 -35.87
CA ASP A 216 11.30 6.17 -37.16
C ASP A 216 10.77 7.62 -37.08
N LEU A 217 9.57 7.80 -36.52
CA LEU A 217 8.95 9.12 -36.34
C LEU A 217 9.77 10.01 -35.40
N PHE A 218 10.08 9.55 -34.18
CA PHE A 218 10.73 10.36 -33.15
C PHE A 218 12.14 10.80 -33.55
N LEU A 219 12.88 9.97 -34.28
CA LEU A 219 14.21 10.33 -34.80
C LEU A 219 14.15 11.40 -35.89
N ALA A 220 13.07 11.42 -36.68
CA ALA A 220 12.90 12.36 -37.79
C ALA A 220 12.30 13.71 -37.39
N THR A 221 11.68 13.80 -36.22
CA THR A 221 10.93 14.98 -35.76
C THR A 221 11.56 15.65 -34.54
N ASP A 222 10.96 16.77 -34.13
CA ASP A 222 11.28 17.47 -32.87
C ASP A 222 10.97 16.57 -31.64
N PRO A 223 11.72 16.68 -30.53
CA PRO A 223 11.46 15.91 -29.30
C PRO A 223 10.02 16.01 -28.79
N LEU A 224 9.36 17.15 -28.99
CA LEU A 224 7.97 17.37 -28.57
C LEU A 224 6.97 16.45 -29.26
N MET A 225 7.35 15.76 -30.35
CA MET A 225 6.48 14.77 -31.02
C MET A 225 5.95 13.69 -30.06
N LEU A 226 6.69 13.35 -29.01
CA LEU A 226 6.23 12.46 -27.94
C LEU A 226 4.95 13.00 -27.25
N ILE A 227 4.89 14.30 -26.98
CA ILE A 227 3.72 14.96 -26.38
C ILE A 227 2.53 14.90 -27.35
N TYR A 228 2.75 15.18 -28.64
CA TYR A 228 1.69 15.11 -29.64
C TYR A 228 1.13 13.69 -29.80
N LEU A 229 1.98 12.67 -29.73
CA LEU A 229 1.52 11.28 -29.77
C LEU A 229 0.71 10.92 -28.52
N SER A 230 1.19 11.28 -27.32
CA SER A 230 0.45 11.07 -26.06
C SER A 230 -0.93 11.72 -26.09
N VAL A 231 -1.04 12.96 -26.59
CA VAL A 231 -2.31 13.66 -26.72
C VAL A 231 -3.20 13.04 -27.81
N ALA A 232 -2.62 12.58 -28.92
CA ALA A 232 -3.37 11.88 -29.96
C ALA A 232 -4.02 10.60 -29.43
N ILE A 233 -3.35 9.85 -28.55
CA ILE A 233 -3.88 8.63 -27.90
C ILE A 233 -5.09 8.98 -27.01
N ILE A 234 -4.97 10.03 -26.21
CA ILE A 234 -6.03 10.49 -25.31
C ILE A 234 -7.25 10.98 -26.11
N ILE A 235 -7.04 11.86 -27.10
CA ILE A 235 -8.12 12.40 -27.94
C ILE A 235 -8.78 11.29 -28.76
N ARG A 236 -8.03 10.28 -29.21
CA ARG A 236 -8.62 9.18 -29.96
C ARG A 236 -9.55 8.31 -29.12
N SER A 237 -9.36 8.33 -27.81
CA SER A 237 -10.13 7.58 -26.81
C SER A 237 -11.05 8.50 -25.99
N ASP A 238 -11.38 9.69 -26.51
CA ASP A 238 -12.12 10.75 -25.80
C ASP A 238 -13.42 10.24 -25.16
N GLU A 239 -14.24 9.48 -25.89
CA GLU A 239 -15.50 8.92 -25.38
C GLU A 239 -15.29 7.99 -24.17
N GLU A 240 -14.27 7.14 -24.22
CA GLU A 240 -13.95 6.20 -23.15
C GLU A 240 -13.40 6.93 -21.92
N VAL A 241 -12.48 7.89 -22.14
CA VAL A 241 -11.92 8.70 -21.05
C VAL A 241 -13.04 9.50 -20.38
N GLN A 242 -13.92 10.16 -21.15
CA GLN A 242 -15.08 10.88 -20.61
C GLN A 242 -16.08 9.98 -19.86
N SER A 243 -16.26 8.74 -20.29
CA SER A 243 -17.13 7.79 -19.58
C SER A 243 -16.54 7.31 -18.24
N THR A 244 -15.23 7.48 -18.04
CA THR A 244 -14.48 6.96 -16.88
C THR A 244 -14.02 8.08 -15.91
N THR A 245 -14.25 9.36 -16.24
CA THR A 245 -13.68 10.54 -15.53
C THR A 245 -14.23 10.82 -14.12
N ALA A 246 -14.85 9.87 -13.44
CA ALA A 246 -15.43 10.09 -12.12
C ALA A 246 -14.68 9.39 -10.97
N ASP A 247 -13.70 8.54 -11.29
CA ASP A 247 -12.88 7.79 -10.33
C ASP A 247 -11.40 7.81 -10.78
N PHE A 248 -10.49 8.24 -9.89
CA PHE A 248 -9.05 8.36 -10.19
C PHE A 248 -8.44 7.02 -10.61
N GLY A 249 -8.73 5.94 -9.89
CA GLY A 249 -8.14 4.62 -10.12
C GLY A 249 -8.57 4.03 -11.46
N MET A 250 -9.88 4.08 -11.77
CA MET A 250 -10.40 3.61 -13.05
C MET A 250 -9.88 4.45 -14.22
N LEU A 251 -9.81 5.77 -14.06
CA LEU A 251 -9.30 6.68 -15.08
C LEU A 251 -7.80 6.45 -15.33
N HIS A 252 -6.99 6.36 -14.26
CA HIS A 252 -5.56 6.08 -14.33
C HIS A 252 -5.29 4.72 -15.02
N HIS A 253 -6.00 3.68 -14.62
CA HIS A 253 -5.89 2.35 -15.22
C HIS A 253 -6.34 2.33 -16.70
N THR A 254 -7.40 3.06 -17.04
CA THR A 254 -7.89 3.18 -18.42
C THR A 254 -6.85 3.86 -19.30
N LEU A 255 -6.28 4.97 -18.82
CA LEU A 255 -5.22 5.71 -19.51
C LEU A 255 -4.03 4.81 -19.81
N LEU A 256 -3.53 4.02 -18.85
CA LEU A 256 -2.41 3.10 -19.03
C LEU A 256 -2.62 2.06 -20.16
N ARG A 257 -3.86 1.71 -20.49
CA ARG A 257 -4.20 0.73 -21.53
C ARG A 257 -4.45 1.35 -22.91
N LEU A 258 -4.64 2.67 -23.00
CA LEU A 258 -5.02 3.32 -24.26
C LEU A 258 -4.06 3.10 -25.44
N PRO A 259 -2.72 3.12 -25.26
CA PRO A 259 -1.80 2.95 -26.37
C PRO A 259 -1.98 1.61 -27.12
N LYS A 260 -2.46 0.57 -26.43
CA LYS A 260 -2.70 -0.77 -27.00
C LYS A 260 -4.00 -0.88 -27.80
N LYS A 261 -4.89 0.11 -27.71
CA LYS A 261 -6.25 0.03 -28.28
C LYS A 261 -6.35 0.42 -29.74
N HIS A 262 -5.40 1.23 -30.22
CA HIS A 262 -5.47 1.83 -31.56
C HIS A 262 -4.27 1.42 -32.40
N PRO A 263 -4.45 1.18 -33.71
CA PRO A 263 -3.33 0.91 -34.60
C PRO A 263 -2.32 2.06 -34.61
N VAL A 264 -1.03 1.74 -34.53
CA VAL A 264 0.04 2.74 -34.45
C VAL A 264 0.04 3.72 -35.62
N GLU A 265 -0.23 3.25 -36.85
CA GLU A 265 -0.33 4.15 -38.01
C GLU A 265 -1.45 5.20 -37.90
N GLU A 266 -2.53 4.88 -37.22
CA GLU A 266 -3.61 5.85 -36.97
C GLU A 266 -3.15 6.91 -35.95
N LEU A 267 -2.49 6.46 -34.87
CA LEU A 267 -1.93 7.35 -33.85
C LEU A 267 -0.86 8.29 -34.43
N VAL A 268 0.03 7.78 -35.28
CA VAL A 268 1.06 8.58 -35.98
C VAL A 268 0.41 9.60 -36.91
N ARG A 269 -0.61 9.22 -37.70
CA ARG A 269 -1.31 10.17 -38.57
C ARG A 269 -1.95 11.30 -37.78
N ASN A 270 -2.59 10.96 -36.65
CA ASN A 270 -3.23 11.93 -35.78
C ASN A 270 -2.21 12.84 -35.09
N SER A 271 -1.09 12.30 -34.60
CA SER A 271 -0.03 13.11 -33.96
C SER A 271 0.62 14.09 -34.93
N VAL A 272 0.92 13.67 -36.17
CA VAL A 272 1.46 14.55 -37.23
C VAL A 272 0.45 15.64 -37.61
N ARG A 273 -0.85 15.32 -37.63
CA ARG A 273 -1.92 16.31 -37.85
C ARG A 273 -1.97 17.33 -36.71
N LEU A 274 -1.87 16.88 -35.46
CA LEU A 274 -1.82 17.78 -34.29
C LEU A 274 -0.58 18.68 -34.35
N TYR A 275 0.59 18.12 -34.65
CA TYR A 275 1.85 18.85 -34.82
C TYR A 275 1.76 19.95 -35.90
N SER A 276 1.04 19.68 -36.99
CA SER A 276 0.82 20.67 -38.06
C SER A 276 -0.20 21.74 -37.67
N THR A 277 -1.19 21.38 -36.84
CA THR A 277 -2.29 22.28 -36.42
C THR A 277 -1.85 23.21 -35.28
N VAL A 278 -1.07 22.68 -34.34
CA VAL A 278 -0.50 23.39 -33.20
C VAL A 278 1.02 23.22 -33.29
N PRO A 279 1.75 24.19 -33.88
CA PRO A 279 3.20 24.09 -34.00
C PRO A 279 3.92 24.12 -32.64
N PRO A 280 5.15 23.58 -32.54
CA PRO A 280 5.96 23.57 -31.31
C PRO A 280 6.05 24.89 -30.55
N ASP A 281 6.29 26.01 -31.24
CA ASP A 281 6.41 27.32 -30.61
C ASP A 281 5.13 27.75 -29.89
N LEU A 282 3.98 27.41 -30.47
CA LEU A 282 2.67 27.67 -29.87
C LEU A 282 2.46 26.78 -28.65
N LEU A 283 2.80 25.48 -28.72
CA LEU A 283 2.71 24.56 -27.60
C LEU A 283 3.56 25.02 -26.41
N LEU A 284 4.80 25.44 -26.66
CA LEU A 284 5.67 25.96 -25.60
C LEU A 284 5.11 27.24 -24.97
N THR A 285 4.46 28.09 -25.77
CA THR A 285 3.77 29.29 -25.26
C THR A 285 2.58 28.92 -24.38
N LEU A 286 1.77 27.93 -24.78
CA LEU A 286 0.66 27.40 -23.99
C LEU A 286 1.14 26.77 -22.67
N GLY A 287 2.25 26.04 -22.71
CA GLY A 287 2.90 25.48 -21.52
C GLY A 287 3.28 26.56 -20.49
N LYS A 288 3.95 27.62 -20.94
CA LYS A 288 4.31 28.77 -20.09
C LYS A 288 3.09 29.47 -19.50
N GLN A 289 2.02 29.66 -20.29
CA GLN A 289 0.77 30.24 -19.80
C GLN A 289 0.13 29.38 -18.72
N ARG A 290 0.13 28.06 -18.90
CA ARG A 290 -0.40 27.10 -17.93
C ARG A 290 0.41 27.08 -16.63
N GLN A 291 1.74 27.09 -16.71
CA GLN A 291 2.62 27.19 -15.54
C GLN A 291 2.34 28.48 -14.76
N ALA A 292 2.25 29.64 -15.43
CA ALA A 292 1.93 30.91 -14.77
C ALA A 292 0.56 30.91 -14.05
N LEU A 293 -0.43 30.18 -14.58
CA LEU A 293 -1.74 30.01 -13.93
C LEU A 293 -1.65 29.10 -12.70
N SER A 294 -0.83 28.04 -12.76
CA SER A 294 -0.55 27.15 -11.64
C SER A 294 0.17 27.88 -10.51
N ASP A 295 1.21 28.65 -10.86
CA ASP A 295 1.97 29.46 -9.91
C ASP A 295 1.11 30.54 -9.25
N SER A 296 0.20 31.17 -10.00
CA SER A 296 -0.76 32.12 -9.44
C SER A 296 -1.77 31.49 -8.47
N LYS A 297 -2.17 30.23 -8.71
CA LYS A 297 -3.01 29.46 -7.76
C LYS A 297 -2.21 29.09 -6.50
N ASN A 298 -0.94 28.69 -6.66
CA ASN A 298 -0.04 28.37 -5.56
C ASN A 298 0.38 29.60 -4.74
N ASP A 299 0.55 30.77 -5.34
CA ASP A 299 0.83 32.04 -4.63
C ASP A 299 -0.36 32.56 -3.82
N ARG A 300 -1.60 32.21 -4.23
CA ARG A 300 -2.78 32.44 -3.37
C ARG A 300 -2.79 31.54 -2.13
N HIS A 301 -2.13 30.37 -2.19
CA HIS A 301 -1.91 29.47 -1.06
C HIS A 301 -0.61 29.77 -0.28
N LYS A 302 0.37 30.42 -0.91
CA LYS A 302 1.60 30.97 -0.30
C LYS A 302 1.46 32.46 0.01
N LYS A 303 0.36 32.88 0.63
CA LYS A 303 0.49 34.09 1.48
C LYS A 303 1.52 33.74 2.57
N PRO A 304 2.54 34.59 2.80
CA PRO A 304 3.33 34.42 4.01
C PRO A 304 2.34 34.49 5.16
N MET A 305 2.45 33.55 6.11
CA MET A 305 1.97 33.79 7.46
C MET A 305 2.73 35.02 7.98
N THR A 306 2.26 36.22 7.62
CA THR A 306 2.41 37.37 8.49
C THR A 306 1.83 36.92 9.81
N SER A 307 2.67 36.87 10.84
CA SER A 307 2.32 36.57 12.22
C SER A 307 0.98 37.22 12.56
N GLY A 308 -0.08 36.42 12.45
CA GLY A 308 -1.43 36.81 12.79
C GLY A 308 -1.42 37.03 14.29
N ASN A 309 -1.45 38.31 14.65
CA ASN A 309 -1.38 38.86 15.98
C ASN A 309 -2.36 38.13 16.93
N ARG A 310 -1.88 37.06 17.59
CA ARG A 310 -2.64 36.21 18.49
C ARG A 310 -2.65 36.87 19.88
N SER A 311 -3.24 38.06 19.99
CA SER A 311 -3.27 38.78 21.27
C SER A 311 -4.35 39.87 21.41
N ASN A 312 -5.51 39.80 20.74
CA ASN A 312 -6.57 40.80 20.99
C ASN A 312 -7.96 40.27 21.38
N VAL A 313 -8.17 38.94 21.41
CA VAL A 313 -9.48 38.38 21.82
C VAL A 313 -9.65 38.36 23.34
N LYS A 314 -8.57 38.21 24.12
CA LYS A 314 -8.65 38.20 25.59
C LYS A 314 -8.98 39.58 26.20
N TRP A 315 -8.56 40.67 25.56
CA TRP A 315 -8.85 42.03 26.03
C TRP A 315 -10.29 42.48 25.73
N TYR A 316 -10.89 42.01 24.64
CA TYR A 316 -12.28 42.33 24.29
C TYR A 316 -13.28 41.72 25.29
N PHE A 317 -13.08 40.45 25.69
CA PHE A 317 -13.93 39.82 26.70
C PHE A 317 -13.74 40.43 28.10
N GLY A 318 -12.51 40.79 28.47
CA GLY A 318 -12.23 41.52 29.72
C GLY A 318 -12.89 42.91 29.76
N ALA A 319 -12.84 43.66 28.66
CA ALA A 319 -13.46 44.99 28.56
C ALA A 319 -15.00 44.93 28.61
N ILE A 320 -15.61 43.93 27.96
CA ILE A 320 -17.06 43.70 28.01
C ILE A 320 -17.50 43.31 29.43
N PHE A 321 -16.72 42.47 30.12
CA PHE A 321 -17.01 42.09 31.51
C PHE A 321 -16.90 43.27 32.47
N ILE A 322 -15.87 44.11 32.34
CA ILE A 322 -15.70 45.31 33.15
C ILE A 322 -16.81 46.34 32.87
N ALA A 323 -17.22 46.51 31.61
CA ALA A 323 -18.33 47.39 31.24
C ALA A 323 -19.68 46.87 31.79
N ALA A 324 -19.92 45.55 31.74
CA ALA A 324 -21.11 44.94 32.33
C ALA A 324 -21.13 45.09 33.86
N LEU A 325 -19.98 44.90 34.52
CA LEU A 325 -19.85 45.09 35.97
C LEU A 325 -20.08 46.56 36.36
N ALA A 326 -19.52 47.51 35.58
CA ALA A 326 -19.74 48.93 35.78
C ALA A 326 -21.21 49.33 35.56
N TYR A 327 -21.90 48.73 34.58
CA TYR A 327 -23.32 48.94 34.34
C TYR A 327 -24.19 48.42 35.50
N VAL A 328 -23.88 47.24 36.05
CA VAL A 328 -24.54 46.69 37.23
C VAL A 328 -24.30 47.58 38.46
N VAL A 329 -23.07 48.07 38.67
CA VAL A 329 -22.74 48.98 39.78
C VAL A 329 -23.39 50.36 39.61
N TYR A 330 -23.53 50.85 38.39
CA TYR A 330 -24.21 52.11 38.08
C TYR A 330 -25.71 52.03 38.40
N TRP A 331 -26.38 50.95 37.96
CA TRP A 331 -27.78 50.68 38.29
C TRP A 331 -28.00 50.41 39.78
N TRP A 332 -27.06 49.72 40.43
CA TRP A 332 -27.01 49.52 41.88
C TRP A 332 -27.03 50.87 42.63
N ARG A 333 -26.22 51.85 42.20
CA ARG A 333 -26.20 53.20 42.80
C ARG A 333 -27.49 54.00 42.58
N ILE A 334 -28.19 53.78 41.48
CA ILE A 334 -29.47 54.45 41.17
C ILE A 334 -30.61 53.84 42.00
N ILE A 335 -30.65 52.51 42.12
CA ILE A 335 -31.68 51.78 42.87
C ILE A 335 -31.54 52.05 44.38
N LEU A 336 -30.30 52.15 44.88
CA LEU A 336 -30.03 52.49 46.29
C LEU A 336 -30.39 53.92 46.70
N LYS A 337 -30.39 54.87 45.76
CA LYS A 337 -30.84 56.24 46.04
C LYS A 337 -32.37 56.39 46.10
N ARG A 338 -33.12 55.37 45.67
CA ARG A 338 -34.60 55.39 45.61
C ARG A 338 -35.30 54.46 46.61
N ALA A 339 -34.58 53.59 47.29
CA ALA A 339 -35.16 52.62 48.21
C ALA A 339 -35.06 53.11 49.67
N SER A 340 -36.20 53.38 50.31
CA SER A 340 -36.30 53.60 51.75
C SER A 340 -37.04 52.44 52.43
N GLY A 341 -36.52 51.99 53.57
CA GLY A 341 -37.18 51.02 54.44
C GLY A 341 -37.12 49.55 53.98
N VAL A 342 -38.17 48.80 54.35
CA VAL A 342 -38.26 47.31 54.34
C VAL A 342 -37.94 46.66 52.98
N ALA A 343 -38.14 47.38 51.87
CA ALA A 343 -37.77 46.92 50.52
C ALA A 343 -36.25 46.68 50.36
N TYR A 344 -35.41 47.43 51.09
CA TYR A 344 -33.95 47.27 51.08
C TYR A 344 -33.51 45.89 51.59
N VAL A 345 -34.13 45.42 52.67
CA VAL A 345 -33.74 44.16 53.34
C VAL A 345 -34.14 42.94 52.50
N ILE A 346 -35.28 43.01 51.82
CA ILE A 346 -35.78 41.92 50.96
C ILE A 346 -34.92 41.80 49.70
N LEU A 347 -34.59 42.92 49.05
CA LEU A 347 -33.71 42.93 47.86
C LEU A 347 -32.28 42.48 48.20
N PHE A 348 -31.76 42.84 49.37
CA PHE A 348 -30.42 42.43 49.81
C PHE A 348 -30.33 40.92 50.09
N ASN A 349 -31.36 40.33 50.72
CA ASN A 349 -31.39 38.89 51.02
C ASN A 349 -31.63 38.02 49.78
N GLN A 350 -32.47 38.43 48.83
CA GLN A 350 -32.66 37.68 47.58
C GLN A 350 -31.41 37.67 46.70
N MET A 351 -30.65 38.76 46.68
CA MET A 351 -29.36 38.84 45.99
C MET A 351 -28.27 38.00 46.67
N ARG A 352 -28.26 37.91 48.01
CA ARG A 352 -27.37 36.99 48.72
C ARG A 352 -27.62 35.53 48.35
N LEU A 353 -28.89 35.12 48.27
CA LEU A 353 -29.27 33.77 47.83
C LEU A 353 -28.85 33.49 46.38
N LEU A 354 -29.00 34.46 45.47
CA LEU A 354 -28.56 34.35 44.08
C LEU A 354 -27.03 34.24 43.97
N LEU A 355 -26.29 35.11 44.65
CA LEU A 355 -24.81 35.06 44.67
C LEU A 355 -24.28 33.79 45.33
N PHE A 356 -24.91 33.31 46.41
CA PHE A 356 -24.54 32.07 47.07
C PHE A 356 -24.86 30.84 46.18
N SER A 357 -25.97 30.88 45.45
CA SER A 357 -26.33 29.83 44.48
C SER A 357 -25.37 29.78 43.28
N LEU A 358 -24.91 30.93 42.79
CA LEU A 358 -23.89 31.04 41.74
C LEU A 358 -22.52 30.56 42.23
N LEU A 359 -22.17 30.85 43.49
CA LEU A 359 -20.92 30.38 44.08
C LEU A 359 -20.93 28.86 44.28
N ILE A 360 -22.04 28.31 44.78
CA ILE A 360 -22.23 26.86 44.90
C ILE A 360 -22.23 26.21 43.51
N TRP A 361 -22.87 26.80 42.50
CA TRP A 361 -22.84 26.31 41.12
C TRP A 361 -21.43 26.32 40.53
N SER A 362 -20.63 27.36 40.80
CA SER A 362 -19.23 27.43 40.37
C SER A 362 -18.33 26.43 41.11
N CYS A 363 -18.57 26.20 42.41
CA CYS A 363 -17.87 25.17 43.18
C CYS A 363 -18.28 23.75 42.75
N LEU A 364 -19.56 23.52 42.43
CA LEU A 364 -20.03 22.23 41.88
C LEU A 364 -19.45 22.01 40.49
N GLN A 365 -19.37 23.03 39.65
CA GLN A 365 -18.69 22.96 38.35
C GLN A 365 -17.21 22.64 38.53
N CYS A 366 -16.50 23.27 39.47
CA CYS A 366 -15.11 22.94 39.76
C CYS A 366 -14.94 21.53 40.33
N ILE A 367 -15.83 21.07 41.20
CA ILE A 367 -15.79 19.70 41.75
C ILE A 367 -16.12 18.67 40.67
N ILE A 368 -17.09 18.94 39.79
CA ILE A 368 -17.41 18.08 38.63
C ILE A 368 -16.24 18.07 37.64
N PHE A 369 -15.55 19.20 37.42
CA PHE A 369 -14.36 19.26 36.57
C PHE A 369 -13.16 18.52 37.19
N SER A 370 -12.98 18.60 38.51
CA SER A 370 -11.93 17.86 39.23
C SER A 370 -12.23 16.36 39.37
N ILE A 371 -13.51 15.96 39.46
CA ILE A 371 -13.91 14.54 39.45
C ILE A 371 -13.83 13.97 38.03
N SER A 372 -14.16 14.76 37.00
CA SER A 372 -14.04 14.36 35.59
C SER A 372 -12.60 14.28 35.10
N ALA A 373 -11.66 15.01 35.72
CA ALA A 373 -10.23 14.95 35.39
C ALA A 373 -9.50 13.75 36.04
N ASN A 374 -10.10 13.09 37.02
CA ASN A 374 -9.50 11.97 37.76
C ASN A 374 -9.97 10.58 37.29
N GLN A 375 -10.73 10.49 36.19
CA GLN A 375 -11.36 9.25 35.70
C GLN A 375 -11.19 8.97 34.20
N SER A 376 -10.21 9.59 33.54
CA SER A 376 -9.87 9.30 32.14
C SER A 376 -8.51 8.62 32.07
N GLY A 377 -8.43 7.48 31.39
CA GLY A 377 -7.17 6.78 31.13
C GLY A 377 -6.14 7.64 30.39
N PRO A 378 -4.89 7.17 30.23
CA PRO A 378 -3.88 7.89 29.45
C PRO A 378 -4.46 8.18 28.05
N SER A 379 -4.32 9.41 27.54
CA SER A 379 -4.79 9.80 26.21
C SER A 379 -3.76 10.73 25.57
N SER A 380 -3.52 10.55 24.26
CA SER A 380 -2.78 11.52 23.45
C SER A 380 -3.79 12.26 22.56
N PRO A 381 -3.78 13.60 22.52
CA PRO A 381 -4.69 14.37 21.67
C PRO A 381 -4.34 14.29 20.17
N THR A 382 -3.19 13.72 19.81
CA THR A 382 -2.68 13.60 18.42
C THR A 382 -1.91 12.29 18.25
N GLY A 383 -2.18 11.55 17.17
CA GLY A 383 -1.43 10.38 16.73
C GLY A 383 -0.10 10.72 16.02
N PRO A 384 0.58 9.71 15.44
CA PRO A 384 1.78 9.88 14.63
C PRO A 384 1.65 11.02 13.61
N SER A 385 2.69 11.83 13.43
CA SER A 385 2.73 12.94 12.46
C SER A 385 1.55 13.94 12.53
N GLY A 386 0.89 14.06 13.69
CA GLY A 386 -0.24 14.97 13.89
C GLY A 386 -1.61 14.40 13.45
N SER A 387 -1.67 13.09 13.18
CA SER A 387 -2.90 12.39 12.81
C SER A 387 -3.95 12.41 13.91
N THR A 388 -5.21 12.21 13.54
CA THR A 388 -6.31 11.95 14.50
C THR A 388 -7.07 10.71 14.06
N PHE A 389 -7.54 9.92 15.04
CA PHE A 389 -8.28 8.69 14.79
C PHE A 389 -9.76 8.86 15.16
N THR A 390 -10.66 8.38 14.30
CA THR A 390 -12.11 8.40 14.53
C THR A 390 -12.71 7.04 14.27
N THR A 391 -13.54 6.51 15.18
CA THR A 391 -14.24 5.23 14.95
C THR A 391 -15.27 5.43 13.85
N ALA A 392 -15.16 4.64 12.77
CA ALA A 392 -16.14 4.61 11.68
C ALA A 392 -17.29 3.64 11.98
N CYS A 393 -16.99 2.42 12.41
CA CYS A 393 -18.01 1.42 12.72
C CYS A 393 -17.55 0.44 13.80
N THR A 394 -18.52 -0.15 14.48
CA THR A 394 -18.30 -1.17 15.51
C THR A 394 -19.30 -2.30 15.31
N TRP A 395 -18.81 -3.53 15.22
CA TRP A 395 -19.57 -4.75 15.02
C TRP A 395 -19.44 -5.65 16.26
N PRO A 396 -20.38 -5.56 17.21
CA PRO A 396 -20.39 -6.42 18.39
C PRO A 396 -20.80 -7.84 18.02
N GLY A 397 -20.18 -8.83 18.68
CA GLY A 397 -20.44 -10.25 18.45
C GLY A 397 -19.71 -10.84 17.24
N TYR A 398 -18.70 -10.16 16.70
CA TYR A 398 -17.89 -10.64 15.57
C TYR A 398 -16.40 -10.64 15.91
N GLN A 399 -15.64 -11.49 15.23
CA GLN A 399 -14.18 -11.56 15.23
C GLN A 399 -13.66 -11.35 13.81
N LEU A 400 -12.49 -10.72 13.70
CA LEU A 400 -11.83 -10.53 12.41
C LEU A 400 -11.18 -11.84 11.96
N ALA A 401 -11.45 -12.28 10.74
CA ALA A 401 -10.99 -13.57 10.23
C ALA A 401 -9.94 -13.41 9.13
N ALA A 402 -10.30 -12.74 8.03
CA ALA A 402 -9.42 -12.54 6.87
C ALA A 402 -9.79 -11.24 6.14
N PHE A 403 -8.87 -10.80 5.28
CA PHE A 403 -9.12 -9.73 4.31
C PHE A 403 -8.94 -10.32 2.92
N ALA A 404 -9.89 -10.03 2.02
CA ALA A 404 -9.82 -10.50 0.66
C ALA A 404 -10.72 -9.65 -0.23
N ASP A 405 -10.39 -9.53 -1.51
CA ASP A 405 -11.28 -8.95 -2.52
C ASP A 405 -12.29 -10.01 -2.98
N LEU A 406 -13.41 -10.15 -2.25
CA LEU A 406 -14.37 -11.25 -2.43
C LEU A 406 -15.18 -11.11 -3.73
N ASN A 407 -15.37 -9.87 -4.19
CA ASN A 407 -16.16 -9.55 -5.38
C ASN A 407 -15.30 -9.15 -6.60
N ALA A 408 -13.96 -9.17 -6.46
CA ALA A 408 -12.97 -8.77 -7.46
C ALA A 408 -13.16 -7.31 -7.95
N ASP A 409 -13.63 -6.41 -7.08
CA ASP A 409 -13.79 -4.99 -7.37
C ASP A 409 -12.54 -4.15 -7.09
N ARG A 410 -11.45 -4.83 -6.69
CA ARG A 410 -10.14 -4.28 -6.34
C ARG A 410 -10.13 -3.50 -5.02
N GLN A 411 -11.19 -3.60 -4.23
CA GLN A 411 -11.19 -3.16 -2.84
C GLN A 411 -11.06 -4.38 -1.93
N MET A 412 -10.39 -4.17 -0.79
CA MET A 412 -10.27 -5.22 0.22
C MET A 412 -11.55 -5.30 1.03
N ASP A 413 -12.23 -6.45 0.96
CA ASP A 413 -13.36 -6.74 1.82
C ASP A 413 -12.91 -7.36 3.14
N VAL A 414 -13.82 -7.33 4.12
CA VAL A 414 -13.57 -7.86 5.46
C VAL A 414 -14.37 -9.13 5.68
N VAL A 415 -13.67 -10.23 5.98
CA VAL A 415 -14.27 -11.48 6.43
C VAL A 415 -14.27 -11.53 7.95
N LEU A 416 -15.44 -11.80 8.51
CA LEU A 416 -15.72 -11.83 9.94
C LEU A 416 -16.28 -13.19 10.34
N ILE A 417 -16.09 -13.58 11.58
CA ILE A 417 -16.69 -14.78 12.19
C ILE A 417 -17.58 -14.34 13.34
N ASN A 418 -18.72 -14.99 13.51
CA ASN A 418 -19.57 -14.73 14.68
C ASN A 418 -18.87 -15.15 15.99
N ALA A 419 -19.31 -14.60 17.12
CA ALA A 419 -18.77 -14.91 18.43
C ALA A 419 -18.75 -16.41 18.76
N ASP A 420 -19.69 -17.18 18.22
CA ASP A 420 -19.79 -18.62 18.45
C ASP A 420 -18.81 -19.44 17.58
N GLY A 421 -18.12 -18.82 16.62
CA GLY A 421 -17.13 -19.48 15.76
C GLY A 421 -17.75 -20.43 14.72
N THR A 422 -19.01 -20.27 14.35
CA THR A 422 -19.75 -21.23 13.51
C THR A 422 -20.07 -20.75 12.11
N GLN A 423 -20.07 -19.42 11.89
CA GLN A 423 -20.54 -18.80 10.65
C GLN A 423 -19.59 -17.68 10.22
N LEU A 424 -19.42 -17.57 8.90
CA LEU A 424 -18.65 -16.53 8.25
C LEU A 424 -19.58 -15.43 7.73
N TYR A 425 -19.16 -14.21 7.95
CA TYR A 425 -19.83 -12.99 7.49
C TYR A 425 -18.83 -12.17 6.66
N ALA A 426 -19.35 -11.39 5.72
CA ALA A 426 -18.57 -10.44 4.96
C ALA A 426 -19.16 -9.04 5.11
N SER A 427 -18.28 -8.06 5.27
CA SER A 427 -18.60 -6.66 5.00
C SER A 427 -17.90 -6.27 3.70
N ILE A 428 -18.68 -6.21 2.62
CA ILE A 428 -18.19 -5.88 1.29
C ILE A 428 -17.96 -4.38 1.21
N ALA A 429 -16.73 -3.99 0.88
CA ALA A 429 -16.39 -2.61 0.65
C ALA A 429 -17.29 -2.05 -0.47
N PRO A 430 -17.95 -0.92 -0.26
CA PRO A 430 -18.78 -0.35 -1.30
C PRO A 430 -17.90 0.02 -2.48
N SER A 431 -18.10 -0.65 -3.61
CA SER A 431 -17.45 -0.28 -4.87
C SER A 431 -17.54 1.23 -5.06
N SER A 432 -16.45 1.87 -5.47
CA SER A 432 -16.44 3.33 -5.77
C SER A 432 -17.35 3.69 -6.96
N GLN A 433 -18.14 2.73 -7.48
CA GLN A 433 -19.02 2.82 -8.64
C GLN A 433 -20.41 3.42 -8.38
N SER A 434 -20.62 4.28 -7.38
CA SER A 434 -21.87 5.07 -7.28
C SER A 434 -21.66 6.57 -7.52
N THR A 435 -21.15 6.91 -8.70
CA THR A 435 -20.94 8.29 -9.18
C THR A 435 -22.21 9.00 -9.66
N PHE A 436 -23.41 8.47 -9.38
CA PHE A 436 -24.71 9.13 -9.65
C PHE A 436 -25.54 9.45 -8.40
N ALA A 437 -24.91 9.74 -7.26
CA ALA A 437 -25.55 10.37 -6.10
C ALA A 437 -24.98 11.77 -5.81
N LEU A 438 -24.81 12.60 -6.84
CA LEU A 438 -24.41 14.02 -6.74
C LEU A 438 -25.47 14.94 -6.09
N ALA A 439 -26.38 14.40 -5.29
CA ALA A 439 -27.39 15.17 -4.57
C ALA A 439 -27.64 14.71 -3.11
N GLN A 440 -26.81 13.82 -2.55
CA GLN A 440 -26.83 13.56 -1.10
C GLN A 440 -25.45 13.76 -0.49
N ARG A 441 -25.35 14.85 0.27
CA ARG A 441 -24.42 15.00 1.40
C ARG A 441 -24.37 13.69 2.20
N SER A 442 -23.17 13.33 2.66
CA SER A 442 -22.77 12.13 3.44
C SER A 442 -22.68 10.81 2.65
N ILE A 443 -21.58 10.61 1.90
CA ILE A 443 -21.08 9.26 1.64
C ILE A 443 -20.49 8.78 2.97
N SER A 444 -21.20 7.90 3.66
CA SER A 444 -20.70 7.23 4.84
C SER A 444 -19.56 6.32 4.37
N ARG A 445 -18.29 6.66 4.64
CA ARG A 445 -17.11 5.76 4.49
C ARG A 445 -17.14 4.65 5.56
N THR A 446 -18.33 4.17 5.88
CA THR A 446 -18.59 3.14 6.87
C THR A 446 -18.85 1.87 6.10
N LEU A 447 -18.01 0.87 6.32
CA LEU A 447 -18.29 -0.47 5.83
C LEU A 447 -19.71 -0.90 6.24
N PRO A 448 -20.46 -1.55 5.34
CA PRO A 448 -21.82 -1.98 5.64
C PRO A 448 -21.85 -2.96 6.81
N ASN A 449 -23.02 -3.14 7.41
CA ASN A 449 -23.15 -4.18 8.42
C ASN A 449 -22.82 -5.55 7.83
N PRO A 450 -22.14 -6.43 8.59
CA PRO A 450 -21.75 -7.74 8.09
C PRO A 450 -22.96 -8.54 7.62
N SER A 451 -22.89 -9.04 6.40
CA SER A 451 -23.87 -9.96 5.81
C SER A 451 -23.33 -11.40 5.88
N LEU A 452 -24.23 -12.38 5.99
CA LEU A 452 -23.83 -13.79 6.02
C LEU A 452 -23.13 -14.16 4.72
N LEU A 453 -21.89 -14.66 4.81
CA LEU A 453 -21.08 -15.10 3.69
C LEU A 453 -21.22 -16.62 3.50
N LEU A 454 -21.02 -17.38 4.57
CA LEU A 454 -21.08 -18.83 4.54
C LEU A 454 -21.50 -19.38 5.91
N SER A 455 -22.48 -20.28 5.91
CA SER A 455 -22.84 -21.12 7.06
C SER A 455 -22.40 -22.54 6.77
N PRO A 456 -21.15 -22.92 7.12
CA PRO A 456 -20.60 -24.19 6.70
C PRO A 456 -21.17 -25.39 7.49
N ASP A 457 -21.91 -25.16 8.59
CA ASP A 457 -22.49 -26.17 9.47
C ASP A 457 -21.49 -27.28 9.86
N LEU A 458 -20.28 -26.85 10.21
CA LEU A 458 -19.21 -27.72 10.66
C LEU A 458 -19.45 -28.05 12.14
N ASN A 459 -19.24 -29.31 12.52
CA ASN A 459 -19.53 -29.81 13.88
C ASN A 459 -18.58 -29.24 14.95
N GLU A 460 -17.58 -28.45 14.56
CA GLU A 460 -16.55 -27.88 15.42
C GLU A 460 -16.38 -26.38 15.12
N PRO A 461 -15.94 -25.57 16.10
CA PRO A 461 -15.74 -24.14 15.90
C PRO A 461 -14.56 -23.86 14.95
N ILE A 462 -14.73 -22.82 14.14
CA ILE A 462 -13.73 -22.25 13.25
C ILE A 462 -12.67 -21.55 14.09
N ARG A 463 -11.40 -21.89 13.84
CA ARG A 463 -10.23 -21.38 14.56
C ARG A 463 -9.38 -20.43 13.73
N SER A 464 -9.37 -20.61 12.42
CA SER A 464 -8.60 -19.78 11.50
C SER A 464 -9.21 -19.84 10.12
N VAL A 465 -9.11 -18.72 9.39
CA VAL A 465 -9.51 -18.59 8.01
C VAL A 465 -8.39 -17.93 7.24
N ALA A 466 -7.98 -18.53 6.12
CA ALA A 466 -7.03 -17.94 5.18
C ALA A 466 -7.69 -17.79 3.81
N ALA A 467 -7.50 -16.63 3.20
CA ALA A 467 -7.98 -16.34 1.86
C ALA A 467 -6.84 -16.50 0.86
N ALA A 468 -7.04 -17.32 -0.17
CA ALA A 468 -6.09 -17.56 -1.25
C ALA A 468 -6.81 -18.19 -2.44
N ASP A 469 -6.17 -18.32 -3.59
CA ASP A 469 -6.72 -19.07 -4.73
C ASP A 469 -6.16 -20.50 -4.69
N PHE A 470 -6.98 -21.48 -4.29
CA PHE A 470 -6.56 -22.89 -4.13
C PHE A 470 -6.87 -23.73 -5.37
N ASN A 471 -7.67 -23.25 -6.31
CA ASN A 471 -8.06 -23.98 -7.51
C ASN A 471 -7.47 -23.39 -8.82
N GLY A 472 -6.82 -22.23 -8.73
CA GLY A 472 -6.17 -21.54 -9.85
C GLY A 472 -7.13 -20.80 -10.78
N ASP A 473 -8.36 -20.50 -10.34
CA ASP A 473 -9.37 -19.81 -11.15
C ASP A 473 -9.33 -18.27 -11.03
N SER A 474 -8.36 -17.74 -10.28
CA SER A 474 -8.17 -16.32 -9.97
C SER A 474 -9.33 -15.69 -9.19
N VAL A 475 -10.14 -16.49 -8.51
CA VAL A 475 -11.12 -16.06 -7.52
C VAL A 475 -10.62 -16.44 -6.11
N VAL A 476 -10.99 -15.62 -5.13
CA VAL A 476 -10.64 -15.90 -3.74
C VAL A 476 -11.41 -17.14 -3.27
N ASP A 477 -10.68 -18.12 -2.75
CA ASP A 477 -11.18 -19.24 -1.96
C ASP A 477 -10.88 -19.01 -0.47
N LEU A 478 -11.58 -19.76 0.39
CA LEU A 478 -11.39 -19.69 1.85
C LEU A 478 -10.98 -21.05 2.42
N LEU A 479 -9.76 -21.13 2.97
CA LEU A 479 -9.34 -22.22 3.84
C LEU A 479 -9.95 -22.02 5.23
N ILE A 480 -10.73 -22.98 5.70
CA ILE A 480 -11.38 -22.98 7.01
C ILE A 480 -10.77 -24.09 7.86
N LEU A 481 -10.18 -23.71 9.00
CA LEU A 481 -9.64 -24.64 9.98
C LEU A 481 -10.60 -24.75 11.16
N THR A 482 -11.10 -25.95 11.43
CA THR A 482 -11.96 -26.21 12.60
C THR A 482 -11.26 -27.07 13.62
N SER A 483 -11.45 -26.75 14.90
CA SER A 483 -10.98 -27.60 15.99
C SER A 483 -11.59 -27.23 17.34
N SER A 484 -11.95 -28.24 18.13
CA SER A 484 -12.31 -28.03 19.54
C SER A 484 -11.08 -27.99 20.45
N ASN A 485 -10.20 -29.01 20.36
CA ASN A 485 -9.03 -29.21 21.24
C ASN A 485 -7.76 -29.69 20.49
N GLY A 486 -7.72 -29.53 19.15
CA GLY A 486 -6.73 -30.16 18.27
C GLY A 486 -7.06 -31.64 17.97
N PRO A 487 -6.53 -32.24 16.88
CA PRO A 487 -5.91 -31.60 15.71
C PRO A 487 -6.90 -30.74 14.91
N TYR A 488 -6.39 -29.91 14.01
CA TYR A 488 -7.20 -29.05 13.14
C TYR A 488 -7.65 -29.84 11.92
N THR A 489 -8.93 -29.73 11.56
CA THR A 489 -9.46 -30.25 10.30
C THR A 489 -9.56 -29.11 9.31
N ALA A 490 -8.99 -29.30 8.12
CA ALA A 490 -8.96 -28.30 7.06
C ALA A 490 -10.04 -28.56 6.01
N PHE A 491 -10.74 -27.49 5.64
CA PHE A 491 -11.73 -27.47 4.58
C PHE A 491 -11.45 -26.29 3.65
N ILE A 492 -11.69 -26.43 2.34
CA ILE A 492 -11.63 -25.32 1.39
C ILE A 492 -13.04 -25.05 0.90
N ALA A 493 -13.50 -23.82 1.08
CA ALA A 493 -14.70 -23.30 0.46
C ALA A 493 -14.29 -22.54 -0.81
N TYR A 494 -14.67 -23.06 -1.97
CA TYR A 494 -14.28 -22.48 -3.26
C TYR A 494 -15.17 -21.31 -3.63
N GLY A 495 -14.57 -20.23 -4.11
CA GLY A 495 -15.27 -19.08 -4.66
C GLY A 495 -15.97 -19.45 -5.97
N GLU A 496 -17.21 -18.98 -6.14
CA GLU A 496 -17.96 -19.20 -7.37
C GLU A 496 -17.59 -18.14 -8.43
N THR A 497 -17.60 -18.54 -9.71
CA THR A 497 -17.30 -17.63 -10.83
C THR A 497 -18.58 -17.08 -11.50
N GLY A 498 -18.43 -16.10 -12.40
CA GLY A 498 -19.55 -15.57 -13.19
C GLY A 498 -20.57 -14.78 -12.36
N THR A 499 -21.86 -15.09 -12.50
CA THR A 499 -22.95 -14.35 -11.84
C THR A 499 -23.07 -14.60 -10.34
N ASN A 500 -22.39 -15.64 -9.83
CA ASN A 500 -22.42 -16.03 -8.42
C ASN A 500 -21.16 -15.56 -7.65
N ARG A 501 -20.30 -14.73 -8.27
CA ARG A 501 -19.08 -14.21 -7.65
C ARG A 501 -19.38 -13.56 -6.28
N GLY A 502 -18.54 -13.87 -5.30
CA GLY A 502 -18.75 -13.53 -3.88
C GLY A 502 -19.56 -14.57 -3.09
N SER A 503 -20.00 -15.66 -3.72
CA SER A 503 -20.58 -16.84 -3.06
C SER A 503 -19.56 -17.97 -2.97
N PHE A 504 -19.73 -18.85 -1.98
CA PHE A 504 -18.77 -19.92 -1.69
C PHE A 504 -19.46 -21.29 -1.64
N ALA A 505 -18.84 -22.29 -2.27
CA ALA A 505 -19.25 -23.68 -2.25
C ALA A 505 -18.32 -24.52 -1.38
N LEU A 506 -18.88 -25.21 -0.39
CA LEU A 506 -18.14 -26.07 0.53
C LEU A 506 -18.73 -27.49 0.56
N ASP A 507 -17.91 -28.50 0.27
CA ASP A 507 -18.27 -29.92 0.46
C ASP A 507 -17.77 -30.42 1.82
N LYS A 508 -18.62 -30.31 2.85
CA LYS A 508 -18.31 -30.77 4.21
C LYS A 508 -18.01 -32.27 4.35
N SER A 509 -18.33 -33.08 3.33
CA SER A 509 -18.03 -34.52 3.34
C SER A 509 -16.58 -34.83 2.95
N LYS A 510 -15.84 -33.83 2.45
CA LYS A 510 -14.46 -33.96 1.95
C LYS A 510 -13.53 -32.96 2.63
N PRO A 511 -13.10 -33.22 3.87
CA PRO A 511 -11.98 -32.47 4.45
C PRO A 511 -10.73 -32.65 3.58
N VAL A 512 -9.96 -31.58 3.47
CA VAL A 512 -8.72 -31.50 2.68
C VAL A 512 -7.58 -32.21 3.40
N GLY A 513 -7.53 -32.10 4.72
CA GLY A 513 -6.55 -32.78 5.57
C GLY A 513 -6.79 -32.54 7.05
N SER A 514 -5.99 -33.20 7.90
CA SER A 514 -5.95 -32.93 9.34
C SER A 514 -4.52 -32.68 9.78
N PHE A 515 -4.32 -31.58 10.50
CA PHE A 515 -3.01 -31.05 10.88
C PHE A 515 -2.89 -30.90 12.40
N THR A 516 -1.70 -31.14 12.95
CA THR A 516 -1.45 -31.00 14.40
C THR A 516 -1.44 -29.54 14.85
N SER A 517 -1.15 -28.63 13.93
CA SER A 517 -1.05 -27.17 14.11
C SER A 517 -1.55 -26.47 12.83
N GLN A 518 -1.61 -25.13 12.84
CA GLN A 518 -2.03 -24.37 11.67
C GLN A 518 -1.06 -24.62 10.49
N PRO A 519 -1.53 -25.12 9.33
CA PRO A 519 -0.70 -25.29 8.14
C PRO A 519 -0.30 -23.94 7.55
N LEU A 520 0.86 -23.93 6.89
CA LEU A 520 1.34 -22.83 6.08
C LEU A 520 0.60 -22.82 4.74
N VAL A 521 0.09 -21.65 4.36
CA VAL A 521 -0.46 -21.38 3.03
C VAL A 521 0.60 -20.61 2.24
N CYS A 522 1.13 -21.22 1.18
CA CYS A 522 2.12 -20.59 0.32
C CYS A 522 2.16 -21.32 -1.02
N ASP A 523 2.63 -20.67 -2.08
CA ASP A 523 2.91 -21.32 -3.35
C ASP A 523 4.27 -22.04 -3.27
N LEU A 524 4.25 -23.35 -3.07
CA LEU A 524 5.46 -24.15 -2.90
C LEU A 524 6.06 -24.50 -4.24
N ASN A 525 5.26 -24.99 -5.19
CA ASN A 525 5.77 -25.42 -6.49
C ASN A 525 5.99 -24.28 -7.49
N SER A 526 5.67 -23.04 -7.10
CA SER A 526 5.78 -21.85 -7.96
C SER A 526 4.89 -22.00 -9.20
N ASP A 527 3.62 -22.37 -9.01
CA ASP A 527 2.60 -22.45 -10.06
C ASP A 527 1.53 -21.34 -10.01
N ALA A 528 1.66 -20.39 -9.09
CA ALA A 528 0.73 -19.29 -8.81
C ALA A 528 -0.61 -19.71 -8.21
N ILE A 529 -0.69 -20.94 -7.72
CA ILE A 529 -1.81 -21.47 -6.97
C ILE A 529 -1.34 -21.69 -5.53
N ALA A 530 -2.23 -21.44 -4.57
CA ALA A 530 -1.90 -21.62 -3.17
C ALA A 530 -1.82 -23.10 -2.80
N ASP A 531 -0.71 -23.51 -2.18
CA ASP A 531 -0.52 -24.84 -1.62
C ASP A 531 -0.69 -24.83 -0.10
N LEU A 532 -0.86 -26.02 0.48
CA LEU A 532 -0.85 -26.23 1.93
C LEU A 532 0.34 -27.10 2.34
N TYR A 533 1.11 -26.64 3.33
CA TYR A 533 2.15 -27.43 3.98
C TYR A 533 1.95 -27.47 5.49
N GLY A 534 1.94 -28.67 6.07
CA GLY A 534 1.74 -28.82 7.50
C GLY A 534 2.14 -30.19 8.05
N GLN A 535 2.26 -30.26 9.36
CA GLN A 535 2.48 -31.50 10.08
C GLN A 535 1.16 -32.22 10.37
N THR A 536 1.06 -33.51 10.03
CA THR A 536 -0.16 -34.33 10.24
C THR A 536 0.00 -35.32 11.39
N SER A 537 1.24 -35.77 11.64
CA SER A 537 1.59 -36.55 12.82
C SER A 537 3.01 -36.24 13.28
N ALA A 538 3.42 -36.76 14.43
CA ALA A 538 4.76 -36.55 14.96
C ALA A 538 5.90 -36.94 14.01
N THR A 539 5.63 -37.82 13.03
CA THR A 539 6.63 -38.35 12.11
C THR A 539 6.30 -38.09 10.63
N GLN A 540 5.30 -37.26 10.36
CA GLN A 540 4.80 -37.07 9.00
C GLN A 540 4.35 -35.64 8.74
N HIS A 541 4.89 -35.07 7.67
CA HIS A 541 4.42 -33.83 7.06
C HIS A 541 3.61 -34.14 5.81
N MET A 542 2.77 -33.21 5.41
CA MET A 542 1.91 -33.31 4.23
C MET A 542 2.00 -32.01 3.44
N ILE A 543 2.10 -32.16 2.12
CA ILE A 543 1.88 -31.10 1.14
C ILE A 543 0.60 -31.42 0.38
N ILE A 544 -0.20 -30.40 0.13
CA ILE A 544 -1.37 -30.47 -0.76
C ILE A 544 -1.19 -29.38 -1.78
N TYR A 545 -0.94 -29.77 -3.04
CA TYR A 545 -0.81 -28.81 -4.13
C TYR A 545 -2.17 -28.29 -4.58
N GLY A 546 -2.25 -26.98 -4.83
CA GLY A 546 -3.41 -26.30 -5.38
C GLY A 546 -3.74 -26.74 -6.82
N GLY A 547 -4.89 -26.31 -7.33
CA GLY A 547 -5.38 -26.57 -8.69
C GLY A 547 -5.96 -27.98 -8.87
N ASN A 548 -5.29 -29.00 -8.33
CA ASN A 548 -5.81 -30.36 -8.23
C ASN A 548 -5.53 -30.93 -6.85
N VAL A 549 -6.35 -30.56 -5.86
CA VAL A 549 -6.27 -30.95 -4.43
C VAL A 549 -6.18 -32.48 -4.16
N SER A 550 -6.23 -33.32 -5.20
CA SER A 550 -5.90 -34.75 -5.14
C SER A 550 -4.40 -35.09 -5.18
N SER A 551 -3.50 -34.15 -5.53
CA SER A 551 -2.04 -34.33 -5.45
C SER A 551 -1.53 -34.06 -4.03
N THR A 552 -1.77 -35.01 -3.13
CA THR A 552 -1.22 -35.00 -1.77
C THR A 552 0.13 -35.73 -1.73
N VAL A 553 1.15 -35.08 -1.17
CA VAL A 553 2.46 -35.67 -0.92
C VAL A 553 2.69 -35.83 0.57
N ASN A 554 2.95 -37.06 1.01
CA ASN A 554 3.28 -37.36 2.39
C ASN A 554 4.79 -37.52 2.53
N ILE A 555 5.37 -36.80 3.48
CA ILE A 555 6.81 -36.75 3.71
C ILE A 555 7.10 -37.30 5.10
N SER A 556 7.95 -38.33 5.18
CA SER A 556 8.45 -38.82 6.47
C SER A 556 9.38 -37.78 7.09
N TYR A 557 9.16 -37.51 8.38
CA TYR A 557 9.89 -36.48 9.09
C TYR A 557 10.36 -36.99 10.45
N ASN A 558 11.65 -36.81 10.74
CA ASN A 558 12.29 -37.25 11.99
C ASN A 558 12.94 -36.06 12.73
N GLY A 559 12.26 -34.91 12.77
CA GLY A 559 12.74 -33.69 13.44
C GLY A 559 11.81 -33.20 14.56
N PRO A 560 12.02 -31.97 15.08
CA PRO A 560 11.18 -31.38 16.12
C PRO A 560 9.74 -31.15 15.64
N LYS A 561 8.76 -31.28 16.56
CA LYS A 561 7.33 -31.15 16.23
C LYS A 561 6.99 -29.68 15.99
N TRP A 562 5.99 -29.41 15.17
CA TRP A 562 5.47 -28.04 15.05
C TRP A 562 4.89 -27.59 16.38
N SER A 563 5.12 -26.34 16.74
CA SER A 563 4.55 -25.77 17.96
C SER A 563 3.03 -25.71 17.85
N SER A 564 2.37 -25.92 18.99
CA SER A 564 0.92 -25.72 19.11
C SER A 564 0.46 -24.29 18.76
N LEU A 565 1.36 -23.30 18.81
CA LEU A 565 1.10 -21.93 18.39
C LEU A 565 0.92 -21.77 16.86
N GLY A 566 1.46 -22.69 16.06
CA GLY A 566 1.26 -22.71 14.61
C GLY A 566 1.92 -21.57 13.82
N TYR A 567 2.92 -20.88 14.40
CA TYR A 567 3.59 -19.78 13.72
C TYR A 567 4.51 -20.27 12.62
N SER A 568 4.30 -19.75 11.41
CA SER A 568 5.10 -20.04 10.23
C SER A 568 5.09 -18.85 9.28
N ALA A 569 6.15 -18.70 8.49
CA ALA A 569 6.24 -17.72 7.41
C ALA A 569 7.09 -18.30 6.26
N PHE A 570 7.04 -17.61 5.13
CA PHE A 570 7.89 -17.89 3.98
C PHE A 570 8.39 -16.57 3.38
N GLY A 571 9.54 -16.60 2.71
CA GLY A 571 10.10 -15.42 2.08
C GLY A 571 11.44 -15.72 1.39
N ASP A 572 11.90 -14.76 0.59
CA ASP A 572 13.26 -14.71 0.06
C ASP A 572 14.13 -13.94 1.07
N VAL A 573 14.92 -14.66 1.86
CA VAL A 573 15.61 -14.12 3.04
C VAL A 573 17.07 -13.77 2.76
N ASP A 574 17.70 -14.41 1.77
CA ASP A 574 19.08 -14.09 1.36
C ASP A 574 19.13 -13.18 0.13
N GLY A 575 17.97 -12.76 -0.38
CA GLY A 575 17.86 -11.87 -1.54
C GLY A 575 18.48 -12.49 -2.80
N ASP A 576 18.62 -13.82 -2.82
CA ASP A 576 19.28 -14.52 -3.91
C ASP A 576 18.45 -14.50 -5.20
N THR A 577 17.17 -14.07 -5.11
CA THR A 577 16.20 -14.00 -6.20
C THR A 577 16.42 -15.15 -7.16
N ILE A 578 16.35 -16.40 -6.67
CA ILE A 578 16.66 -17.60 -7.47
C ILE A 578 16.07 -17.40 -8.88
N PRO A 579 16.91 -17.20 -9.90
CA PRO A 579 16.42 -17.14 -11.26
C PRO A 579 15.84 -18.51 -11.54
N GLY A 580 14.55 -18.58 -11.88
CA GLY A 580 13.86 -19.81 -12.24
C GLY A 580 14.48 -20.43 -13.50
N GLU A 581 15.60 -21.10 -13.36
CA GLU A 581 16.22 -21.91 -14.39
C GLU A 581 15.88 -23.38 -14.11
N LEU A 582 14.63 -23.77 -14.37
CA LEU A 582 14.20 -25.09 -14.88
C LEU A 582 12.68 -25.25 -14.74
N LEU A 583 11.93 -24.89 -15.79
CA LEU A 583 10.82 -25.70 -16.29
C LEU A 583 10.58 -25.30 -17.76
N LEU A 584 11.55 -25.68 -18.59
CA LEU A 584 11.35 -25.82 -20.03
C LEU A 584 10.33 -26.93 -20.26
N ASN A 585 9.03 -26.59 -20.26
CA ASN A 585 8.01 -27.13 -21.15
C ASN A 585 6.65 -26.47 -20.85
N TYR A 586 6.11 -25.84 -21.90
CA TYR A 586 4.81 -25.13 -22.00
C TYR A 586 4.80 -23.62 -21.68
N LEU A 587 4.53 -22.86 -22.75
CA LEU A 587 4.08 -21.47 -22.82
C LEU A 587 3.49 -20.90 -21.52
N SER A 588 4.21 -19.99 -20.86
CA SER A 588 3.75 -18.72 -20.23
C SER A 588 4.81 -18.26 -19.22
N VAL A 589 5.44 -17.10 -19.44
CA VAL A 589 6.39 -16.52 -18.47
C VAL A 589 5.60 -15.71 -17.45
N VAL A 590 5.36 -16.29 -16.27
CA VAL A 590 4.96 -15.58 -15.06
C VAL A 590 6.23 -15.42 -14.22
N VAL A 591 6.59 -14.19 -13.85
CA VAL A 591 7.64 -13.96 -12.85
C VAL A 591 7.06 -14.41 -11.51
N MET A 592 7.37 -15.64 -11.12
CA MET A 592 6.98 -16.19 -9.83
C MET A 592 8.03 -15.80 -8.79
N PHE A 593 7.63 -15.11 -7.73
CA PHE A 593 8.45 -14.95 -6.53
C PHE A 593 8.64 -16.34 -5.93
N HIS A 594 9.87 -16.86 -5.97
CA HIS A 594 10.14 -18.18 -5.42
C HIS A 594 10.17 -18.08 -3.89
N CYS A 595 9.45 -18.98 -3.21
CA CYS A 595 9.59 -19.14 -1.76
C CYS A 595 10.94 -19.83 -1.49
N THR A 596 12.04 -19.08 -1.32
CA THR A 596 13.37 -19.64 -1.09
C THR A 596 13.51 -20.21 0.33
N TYR A 597 12.86 -19.61 1.32
CA TYR A 597 12.91 -20.04 2.70
C TYR A 597 11.52 -20.26 3.29
N VAL A 598 11.39 -21.34 4.05
CA VAL A 598 10.24 -21.61 4.90
C VAL A 598 10.71 -21.61 6.35
N LEU A 599 10.06 -20.81 7.19
CA LEU A 599 10.37 -20.69 8.60
C LEU A 599 9.19 -21.17 9.44
N VAL A 600 9.47 -22.06 10.41
CA VAL A 600 8.44 -22.66 11.25
C VAL A 600 8.86 -22.64 12.72
N LEU A 601 7.94 -22.28 13.61
CA LEU A 601 8.14 -22.45 15.05
C LEU A 601 7.93 -23.93 15.44
N VAL A 602 8.97 -24.53 16.00
CA VAL A 602 9.00 -25.94 16.39
C VAL A 602 9.31 -26.11 17.87
N GLU A 603 8.95 -27.27 18.42
CA GLU A 603 9.24 -27.67 19.79
C GLU A 603 10.22 -28.84 19.80
N GLN A 604 11.39 -28.62 20.41
CA GLN A 604 12.43 -29.63 20.59
C GLN A 604 12.69 -29.82 22.08
N SER A 605 12.47 -31.03 22.60
CA SER A 605 12.70 -31.37 24.02
C SER A 605 11.97 -30.44 25.02
N GLY A 606 10.81 -29.89 24.62
CA GLY A 606 10.02 -28.97 25.42
C GLY A 606 10.46 -27.50 25.37
N GLN A 607 11.39 -27.15 24.47
CA GLN A 607 11.82 -25.77 24.22
C GLN A 607 11.42 -25.33 22.80
N PRO A 608 10.87 -24.11 22.63
CA PRO A 608 10.57 -23.55 21.32
C PRO A 608 11.85 -23.15 20.59
N LYS A 609 11.91 -23.42 19.28
CA LYS A 609 12.99 -23.05 18.35
C LYS A 609 12.41 -22.65 17.00
N LEU A 610 13.19 -21.90 16.21
CA LEU A 610 12.83 -21.62 14.82
C LEU A 610 13.54 -22.62 13.91
N GLN A 611 12.78 -23.27 13.03
CA GLN A 611 13.31 -24.16 12.01
C GLN A 611 13.31 -23.44 10.67
N LEU A 612 14.50 -23.22 10.12
CA LEU A 612 14.72 -22.61 8.81
C LEU A 612 14.96 -23.70 7.78
N ILE A 613 14.05 -23.78 6.80
CA ILE A 613 14.08 -24.75 5.71
C ILE A 613 14.45 -24.00 4.43
N ARG A 614 15.70 -24.18 4.00
CA ARG A 614 16.18 -23.63 2.73
C ARG A 614 15.74 -24.50 1.56
N ARG A 615 15.20 -23.87 0.52
CA ARG A 615 14.81 -24.49 -0.74
C ARG A 615 15.83 -24.15 -1.82
N ASP A 616 16.23 -25.16 -2.58
CA ASP A 616 17.11 -25.04 -3.74
C ASP A 616 16.34 -25.32 -5.04
N VAL A 617 16.94 -25.01 -6.19
CA VAL A 617 16.30 -25.22 -7.51
C VAL A 617 15.80 -26.66 -7.71
N SER A 618 16.48 -27.65 -7.10
CA SER A 618 16.11 -29.06 -7.19
C SER A 618 14.89 -29.45 -6.33
N SER A 619 14.53 -28.61 -5.36
CA SER A 619 13.43 -28.83 -4.42
C SER A 619 12.24 -27.89 -4.64
N ILE A 620 12.24 -27.06 -5.69
CA ILE A 620 11.08 -26.24 -6.09
C ILE A 620 9.84 -27.11 -6.36
N PRO A 621 9.91 -28.26 -7.08
CA PRO A 621 8.74 -29.11 -7.30
C PRO A 621 8.25 -29.87 -6.07
N GLY A 622 8.88 -29.69 -4.90
CA GLY A 622 8.71 -30.51 -3.69
C GLY A 622 8.99 -29.74 -2.40
N LEU A 623 9.15 -30.45 -1.28
CA LEU A 623 9.87 -29.91 -0.12
C LEU A 623 11.34 -30.39 -0.15
N PRO A 624 12.30 -29.57 0.29
CA PRO A 624 13.69 -29.97 0.38
C PRO A 624 13.89 -31.07 1.44
N ASP A 625 15.08 -31.67 1.43
CA ASP A 625 15.50 -32.61 2.45
C ASP A 625 15.49 -31.95 3.83
N LEU A 626 14.47 -32.26 4.64
CA LEU A 626 14.26 -31.74 5.99
C LEU A 626 15.41 -32.07 6.95
N SER A 627 16.30 -33.01 6.60
CA SER A 627 17.51 -33.27 7.39
C SER A 627 18.53 -32.12 7.33
N LYS A 628 18.43 -31.25 6.31
CA LYS A 628 19.27 -30.05 6.15
C LYS A 628 18.66 -28.80 6.78
N ALA A 629 17.49 -28.91 7.40
CA ALA A 629 16.84 -27.77 8.06
C ALA A 629 17.69 -27.28 9.23
N GLU A 630 17.94 -25.98 9.26
CA GLU A 630 18.68 -25.32 10.34
C GLU A 630 17.74 -25.06 11.52
N LEU A 631 18.28 -25.18 12.74
CA LEU A 631 17.56 -24.86 13.96
C LEU A 631 18.20 -23.63 14.59
N ILE A 632 17.45 -22.54 14.64
CA ILE A 632 17.82 -21.29 15.26
C ILE A 632 17.28 -21.29 16.68
N ASP A 633 18.20 -21.17 17.65
CA ASP A 633 17.87 -21.01 19.06
C ASP A 633 17.25 -19.63 19.31
N LEU A 634 16.34 -19.55 20.27
CA LEU A 634 15.73 -18.29 20.67
C LEU A 634 16.75 -17.39 21.39
N PRO A 635 16.50 -16.06 21.49
CA PRO A 635 17.30 -15.16 22.29
C PRO A 635 17.51 -15.70 23.71
N ARG A 636 18.73 -15.61 24.24
CA ARG A 636 19.12 -16.14 25.57
C ARG A 636 18.18 -15.69 26.70
N GLN A 637 17.61 -14.50 26.58
CA GLN A 637 16.64 -13.94 27.52
C GLN A 637 15.35 -14.77 27.59
N LEU A 638 14.88 -15.27 26.44
CA LEU A 638 13.69 -16.13 26.34
C LEU A 638 13.99 -17.57 26.75
N GLU A 639 15.19 -18.08 26.45
CA GLU A 639 15.60 -19.42 26.90
C GLU A 639 15.74 -19.51 28.43
N ALA A 640 16.20 -18.43 29.06
CA ALA A 640 16.32 -18.34 30.51
C ALA A 640 14.96 -18.11 31.21
N ALA A 641 13.90 -17.78 30.46
CA ALA A 641 12.58 -17.52 31.03
C ALA A 641 11.89 -18.83 31.43
N THR A 642 11.20 -18.81 32.57
CA THR A 642 10.47 -20.00 33.06
C THR A 642 9.18 -20.26 32.29
N LYS A 643 8.54 -19.21 31.76
CA LYS A 643 7.34 -19.26 30.92
C LYS A 643 7.35 -18.07 29.93
N PRO A 644 8.08 -18.16 28.81
CA PRO A 644 8.05 -17.12 27.80
C PRO A 644 6.71 -17.12 27.04
N THR A 645 6.24 -15.93 26.66
CA THR A 645 5.12 -15.75 25.73
C THR A 645 5.68 -15.28 24.40
N LEU A 646 5.48 -16.07 23.33
CA LEU A 646 5.96 -15.73 21.98
C LEU A 646 4.78 -15.17 21.17
N GLY A 647 4.96 -14.01 20.56
CA GLY A 647 4.03 -13.51 19.54
C GLY A 647 4.33 -14.12 18.17
N LEU A 648 3.38 -13.94 17.24
CA LEU A 648 3.61 -14.24 15.82
C LEU A 648 4.80 -13.40 15.32
N PHE A 649 5.73 -14.00 14.57
CA PHE A 649 6.85 -13.26 13.97
C PHE A 649 6.50 -12.73 12.58
N SER A 650 7.21 -11.70 12.14
CA SER A 650 7.08 -11.12 10.80
C SER A 650 8.43 -10.99 10.12
N LEU A 651 8.42 -11.08 8.78
CA LEU A 651 9.60 -10.89 7.94
C LEU A 651 9.49 -9.52 7.24
N GLY A 652 10.60 -8.77 7.18
CA GLY A 652 10.67 -7.49 6.49
C GLY A 652 12.04 -6.83 6.64
N ASP A 653 12.30 -5.84 5.79
CA ASP A 653 13.49 -4.99 5.84
C ASP A 653 13.27 -3.85 6.86
N TYR A 654 13.60 -4.10 8.13
CA TYR A 654 13.27 -3.17 9.21
C TYR A 654 14.33 -2.08 9.41
N ASP A 655 15.59 -2.34 9.06
CA ASP A 655 16.65 -1.35 9.16
C ASP A 655 16.91 -0.59 7.84
N SER A 656 16.22 -0.97 6.76
CA SER A 656 16.28 -0.37 5.44
C SER A 656 17.62 -0.59 4.73
N ASP A 657 18.28 -1.73 4.97
CA ASP A 657 19.53 -2.11 4.31
C ASP A 657 19.33 -2.93 3.01
N GLY A 658 18.08 -3.29 2.71
CA GLY A 658 17.67 -4.07 1.54
C GLY A 658 17.64 -5.58 1.75
N LYS A 659 17.90 -6.07 2.97
CA LYS A 659 17.78 -7.48 3.36
C LYS A 659 16.51 -7.68 4.19
N ILE A 660 16.17 -8.95 4.40
CA ILE A 660 14.96 -9.33 5.13
C ILE A 660 15.37 -9.87 6.49
N GLU A 661 14.92 -9.21 7.55
CA GLU A 661 15.10 -9.66 8.91
C GLU A 661 13.83 -10.34 9.43
N LEU A 662 13.99 -11.09 10.53
CA LEU A 662 12.87 -11.58 11.30
C LEU A 662 12.66 -10.74 12.54
N LEU A 663 11.43 -10.28 12.74
CA LEU A 663 11.00 -9.58 13.94
C LEU A 663 10.15 -10.52 14.82
N LEU A 664 10.58 -10.74 16.06
CA LEU A 664 9.91 -11.59 17.05
C LEU A 664 9.52 -10.77 18.30
N PRO A 665 8.25 -10.37 18.45
CA PRO A 665 7.75 -9.85 19.71
C PRO A 665 7.58 -10.98 20.72
N ALA A 666 8.10 -10.79 21.93
CA ALA A 666 8.03 -11.81 22.97
C ALA A 666 8.13 -11.22 24.37
N CYS A 667 7.71 -12.01 25.36
CA CYS A 667 7.77 -11.67 26.76
C CYS A 667 8.49 -12.76 27.57
N THR A 668 9.34 -12.34 28.51
CA THR A 668 10.06 -13.24 29.43
C THR A 668 9.30 -13.50 30.74
N THR A 669 8.28 -12.69 31.02
CA THR A 669 7.46 -12.76 32.23
C THR A 669 6.00 -13.09 31.88
N SER A 670 5.31 -13.78 32.78
CA SER A 670 3.86 -14.00 32.66
C SER A 670 3.10 -12.67 32.75
N GLY A 671 2.28 -12.35 31.74
CA GLY A 671 1.58 -11.07 31.66
C GLY A 671 2.44 -9.92 31.12
N CYS A 672 3.61 -10.22 30.54
CA CYS A 672 4.48 -9.29 29.80
C CYS A 672 5.06 -8.07 30.55
N ARG A 673 4.68 -7.84 31.81
CA ARG A 673 5.16 -6.70 32.59
C ARG A 673 6.66 -6.79 32.87
N ASP A 674 7.37 -5.69 32.59
CA ASP A 674 8.83 -5.53 32.78
C ASP A 674 9.71 -6.59 32.06
N GLY A 675 9.10 -7.38 31.17
CA GLY A 675 9.76 -8.46 30.43
C GLY A 675 9.41 -8.49 28.95
N SER A 676 8.84 -7.40 28.42
CA SER A 676 8.49 -7.25 27.00
C SER A 676 9.69 -6.87 26.16
N HIS A 677 9.87 -7.58 25.04
CA HIS A 677 10.96 -7.37 24.10
C HIS A 677 10.47 -7.55 22.67
N ILE A 678 11.15 -6.89 21.73
CA ILE A 678 11.09 -7.22 20.31
C ILE A 678 12.51 -7.54 19.90
N PHE A 679 12.69 -8.74 19.37
CA PHE A 679 13.97 -9.23 18.90
C PHE A 679 14.02 -9.20 17.39
N MET A 680 15.18 -8.86 16.84
CA MET A 680 15.43 -8.93 15.40
C MET A 680 16.47 -10.02 15.16
N TYR A 681 16.21 -10.92 14.22
CA TYR A 681 17.21 -11.90 13.79
C TYR A 681 17.71 -11.51 12.41
N ASP A 682 19.03 -11.31 12.34
CA ASP A 682 19.75 -11.06 11.10
C ASP A 682 20.20 -12.41 10.54
N PHE A 683 19.72 -12.74 9.34
CA PHE A 683 20.01 -14.03 8.70
C PHE A 683 21.40 -14.08 8.06
N GLU A 684 22.03 -12.94 7.77
CA GLU A 684 23.41 -12.89 7.24
C GLU A 684 24.42 -13.03 8.37
N LEU A 685 24.23 -12.26 9.44
CA LEU A 685 25.07 -12.34 10.64
C LEU A 685 24.76 -13.57 11.49
N THR A 686 23.63 -14.23 11.23
CA THR A 686 23.13 -15.41 11.96
C THR A 686 22.97 -15.16 13.46
N GLU A 687 22.62 -13.93 13.84
CA GLU A 687 22.56 -13.51 15.23
C GLU A 687 21.31 -12.70 15.57
N TRP A 688 20.96 -12.70 16.85
CA TRP A 688 19.88 -11.87 17.39
C TRP A 688 20.40 -10.47 17.71
N ALA A 689 19.94 -9.48 16.95
CA ALA A 689 20.18 -8.08 17.19
C ALA A 689 19.23 -7.52 18.27
N SER A 690 19.75 -6.57 19.06
CA SER A 690 18.96 -5.85 20.07
C SER A 690 18.34 -4.60 19.48
N ILE A 691 17.03 -4.46 19.66
CA ILE A 691 16.26 -3.29 19.23
C ILE A 691 16.01 -2.39 20.44
N ASP A 692 16.16 -1.08 20.26
CA ASP A 692 15.84 -0.09 21.30
C ASP A 692 14.35 0.27 21.18
N ILE A 693 13.55 -0.04 22.22
CA ILE A 693 12.11 0.25 22.21
C ILE A 693 11.77 1.27 23.28
N ILE A 694 11.17 2.38 22.87
CA ILE A 694 10.63 3.39 23.76
C ILE A 694 9.15 3.06 23.99
N TRP A 695 8.91 2.23 25.02
CA TRP A 695 7.57 1.77 25.40
C TRP A 695 6.66 2.89 25.92
N GLU A 696 7.22 3.93 26.52
CA GLU A 696 6.46 5.07 27.03
C GLU A 696 5.98 5.93 25.86
N PRO A 697 4.66 6.03 25.64
CA PRO A 697 4.16 6.78 24.50
C PRO A 697 4.27 8.29 24.69
N LYS A 698 4.48 9.01 23.59
CA LYS A 698 4.60 10.47 23.60
C LYS A 698 3.34 11.13 24.17
N GLY A 699 3.46 11.79 25.33
CA GLY A 699 2.34 12.48 26.00
C GLY A 699 1.60 11.65 27.05
N ALA A 700 2.03 10.41 27.33
CA ALA A 700 1.51 9.62 28.44
C ALA A 700 1.90 10.24 29.81
N HIS A 701 1.06 10.01 30.83
CA HIS A 701 1.37 10.46 32.19
C HIS A 701 2.52 9.59 32.76
N PRO A 702 3.56 10.18 33.39
CA PRO A 702 4.77 9.46 33.82
C PRO A 702 4.56 8.47 35.00
N SER A 703 3.32 8.26 35.42
CA SER A 703 2.97 7.32 36.51
C SER A 703 2.58 5.92 36.01
N TYR A 704 2.52 5.71 34.69
CA TYR A 704 2.16 4.43 34.10
C TYR A 704 3.39 3.69 33.57
N SER A 705 3.49 2.39 33.83
CA SER A 705 4.41 1.51 33.11
C SER A 705 3.70 0.89 31.90
N TRP A 706 4.45 0.58 30.84
CA TRP A 706 3.94 0.10 29.55
C TRP A 706 4.67 -1.16 29.12
N SER A 707 3.95 -2.11 28.51
CA SER A 707 4.55 -3.34 27.97
C SER A 707 3.63 -3.96 26.92
N LEU A 708 4.09 -5.00 26.22
CA LEU A 708 3.26 -5.79 25.30
C LEU A 708 2.06 -6.38 26.06
N ALA A 709 0.95 -6.54 25.36
CA ALA A 709 -0.25 -7.16 25.88
C ALA A 709 -0.40 -8.60 25.40
N GLU A 710 -0.85 -9.48 26.29
CA GLU A 710 -1.21 -10.86 25.98
C GLU A 710 -2.63 -10.93 25.41
N THR A 711 -2.86 -11.89 24.52
CA THR A 711 -4.17 -12.16 23.94
C THR A 711 -5.07 -12.84 25.00
N PRO A 712 -6.30 -12.35 25.24
CA PRO A 712 -7.20 -12.97 26.23
C PRO A 712 -7.54 -14.42 25.85
N VAL A 713 -7.55 -15.32 26.84
CA VAL A 713 -7.58 -16.79 26.66
C VAL A 713 -8.99 -17.35 26.36
N THR A 714 -9.95 -16.53 25.93
CA THR A 714 -11.32 -16.99 25.60
C THR A 714 -11.44 -17.37 24.13
N ALA A 715 -11.05 -18.62 23.87
CA ALA A 715 -11.17 -19.42 22.65
C ALA A 715 -12.18 -18.94 21.57
N SER A 716 -11.68 -18.44 20.44
CA SER A 716 -12.26 -18.74 19.11
C SER A 716 -11.24 -18.53 17.98
N LEU A 717 -10.71 -17.32 17.76
CA LEU A 717 -9.67 -17.03 16.73
C LEU A 717 -8.39 -16.41 17.30
N THR A 718 -7.69 -17.07 18.22
CA THR A 718 -6.37 -16.59 18.64
C THR A 718 -5.33 -16.83 17.55
N VAL A 719 -5.00 -15.77 16.78
CA VAL A 719 -3.98 -15.77 15.70
C VAL A 719 -2.56 -15.57 16.26
N SER A 720 -2.43 -15.02 17.46
CA SER A 720 -1.16 -14.75 18.16
C SER A 720 -1.39 -14.79 19.69
N ALA A 721 -0.37 -15.15 20.46
CA ALA A 721 -0.40 -15.11 21.93
C ALA A 721 -0.19 -13.70 22.48
N LEU A 722 0.29 -12.79 21.62
CA LEU A 722 0.38 -11.35 21.89
C LEU A 722 -0.56 -10.58 20.96
N VAL A 723 -0.91 -9.37 21.39
CA VAL A 723 -1.72 -8.42 20.62
C VAL A 723 -0.84 -7.79 19.53
N GLY A 724 -1.00 -8.23 18.28
CA GLY A 724 -0.06 -7.98 17.18
C GLY A 724 0.94 -9.14 16.99
N PRO A 725 2.04 -8.97 16.22
CA PRO A 725 2.42 -7.78 15.46
C PRO A 725 1.72 -7.72 14.11
N THR A 726 1.53 -6.50 13.63
CA THR A 726 1.07 -6.24 12.26
C THR A 726 1.98 -5.20 11.63
N VAL A 727 2.46 -5.48 10.43
CA VAL A 727 3.48 -4.65 9.77
C VAL A 727 2.83 -3.72 8.77
N GLY A 728 3.32 -2.49 8.70
CA GLY A 728 3.07 -1.57 7.59
C GLY A 728 3.62 -0.18 7.90
N ASP A 729 3.50 0.75 6.97
CA ASP A 729 3.99 2.12 7.08
C ASP A 729 2.85 3.07 7.52
N PHE A 730 2.78 3.43 8.81
CA PHE A 730 1.65 4.16 9.40
C PHE A 730 1.81 5.68 9.32
N ASP A 731 3.02 6.17 9.07
CA ASP A 731 3.30 7.59 8.86
C ASP A 731 3.80 7.95 7.45
N LEU A 732 3.86 6.96 6.55
CA LEU A 732 4.22 7.06 5.14
C LEU A 732 5.66 7.54 4.92
N ASP A 733 6.56 7.17 5.82
CA ASP A 733 7.98 7.53 5.75
C ASP A 733 8.82 6.53 4.93
N GLY A 734 8.21 5.44 4.48
CA GLY A 734 8.84 4.37 3.71
C GLY A 734 9.47 3.27 4.57
N ARG A 735 9.36 3.33 5.90
CA ARG A 735 9.88 2.31 6.82
C ARG A 735 8.74 1.41 7.32
N PRO A 736 9.00 0.11 7.58
CA PRO A 736 8.00 -0.74 8.20
C PRO A 736 7.85 -0.41 9.69
N ASP A 737 6.67 0.05 10.10
CA ASP A 737 6.25 0.16 11.48
C ASP A 737 5.48 -1.09 11.94
N VAL A 738 5.22 -1.17 13.25
CA VAL A 738 4.59 -2.34 13.87
C VAL A 738 3.40 -1.94 14.74
N GLY A 739 2.21 -2.41 14.36
CA GLY A 739 1.01 -2.34 15.17
C GLY A 739 1.00 -3.39 16.29
N VAL A 740 0.77 -2.95 17.53
CA VAL A 740 0.78 -3.79 18.74
C VAL A 740 -0.28 -3.34 19.75
N GLY A 741 -0.59 -4.22 20.71
CA GLY A 741 -1.29 -3.83 21.93
C GLY A 741 -0.32 -3.54 23.06
N LEU A 742 -0.52 -2.40 23.72
CA LEU A 742 0.21 -2.07 24.94
C LEU A 742 -0.70 -2.18 26.15
N ALA A 743 -0.28 -3.00 27.11
CA ALA A 743 -0.85 -2.99 28.45
C ALA A 743 -0.22 -1.87 29.28
N TYR A 744 -1.00 -1.24 30.16
CA TYR A 744 -0.53 -0.18 31.05
C TYR A 744 -0.93 -0.44 32.51
N TRP A 745 -0.10 0.01 33.46
CA TRP A 745 -0.30 -0.21 34.91
C TRP A 745 -0.21 1.09 35.71
N SER A 746 -1.16 1.30 36.62
CA SER A 746 -1.18 2.42 37.57
C SER A 746 -0.63 2.06 38.97
N GLY A 747 0.18 1.02 39.09
CA GLY A 747 0.78 0.54 40.35
C GLY A 747 0.13 -0.71 40.98
N SER A 748 -0.93 -1.29 40.39
CA SER A 748 -1.51 -2.60 40.77
C SER A 748 -0.72 -3.79 40.20
N SER A 749 -1.01 -5.02 40.65
CA SER A 749 -0.44 -6.26 40.10
C SER A 749 -1.08 -6.70 38.77
N SER A 750 -2.36 -6.40 38.56
CA SER A 750 -3.06 -6.58 37.28
C SER A 750 -2.92 -5.34 36.39
N PRO A 751 -2.92 -5.50 35.04
CA PRO A 751 -2.95 -4.36 34.13
C PRO A 751 -4.18 -3.50 34.41
N THR A 752 -4.01 -2.18 34.31
CA THR A 752 -5.11 -1.22 34.38
C THR A 752 -5.95 -1.25 33.10
N GLY A 753 -5.33 -1.59 31.97
CA GLY A 753 -6.01 -1.89 30.71
C GLY A 753 -5.01 -2.12 29.57
N THR A 754 -5.53 -2.36 28.37
CA THR A 754 -4.74 -2.57 27.14
C THR A 754 -5.22 -1.59 26.06
N ILE A 755 -4.30 -0.96 25.32
CA ILE A 755 -4.60 0.14 24.38
C ILE A 755 -3.90 -0.02 23.02
N PRO A 756 -4.60 0.31 21.92
CA PRO A 756 -4.09 0.90 20.69
C PRO A 756 -2.63 1.30 20.59
N ALA A 757 -1.70 0.61 19.92
CA ALA A 757 -0.40 1.23 19.71
C ALA A 757 0.24 0.91 18.36
N VAL A 758 1.00 1.89 17.88
CA VAL A 758 1.94 1.71 16.78
C VAL A 758 3.34 1.96 17.34
N LEU A 759 4.26 1.06 17.04
CA LEU A 759 5.68 1.24 17.23
C LEU A 759 6.22 1.81 15.93
N LEU A 760 6.47 3.13 15.90
CA LEU A 760 7.05 3.79 14.73
C LEU A 760 8.53 3.48 14.64
N ASN A 761 8.98 3.15 13.44
CA ASN A 761 10.36 2.86 13.11
C ASN A 761 11.14 4.18 12.95
N GLU A 762 11.92 4.58 13.96
CA GLU A 762 12.75 5.80 13.90
C GLU A 762 14.09 5.55 13.17
N GLY A 763 14.28 4.36 12.57
CA GLY A 763 15.50 3.93 11.91
C GLY A 763 16.65 3.61 12.88
N VAL A 764 17.83 3.32 12.30
CA VAL A 764 19.05 3.05 13.04
C VAL A 764 19.63 4.35 13.62
N GLN A 765 19.72 4.42 14.95
CA GLN A 765 20.18 5.62 15.65
C GLN A 765 21.71 5.73 15.62
N SER A 766 22.24 6.86 15.16
CA SER A 766 23.70 7.09 15.06
C SER A 766 24.43 7.04 16.41
N SER A 767 23.73 7.16 17.55
CA SER A 767 24.34 7.08 18.88
C SER A 767 24.49 5.67 19.43
N THR A 768 23.61 4.74 19.05
CA THR A 768 23.58 3.36 19.58
C THR A 768 23.89 2.32 18.51
N ASP A 769 23.86 2.70 17.23
CA ASP A 769 23.98 1.80 16.08
C ASP A 769 22.95 0.67 16.13
N ARG A 770 21.74 1.01 16.60
CA ARG A 770 20.61 0.09 16.79
C ARG A 770 19.34 0.68 16.21
N LEU A 771 18.52 -0.19 15.65
CA LEU A 771 17.16 0.13 15.26
C LEU A 771 16.36 0.59 16.49
N GLN A 772 15.65 1.71 16.35
CA GLN A 772 14.82 2.26 17.42
C GLN A 772 13.36 2.30 17.01
N PHE A 773 12.50 1.76 17.88
CA PHE A 773 11.05 1.96 17.78
C PHE A 773 10.53 2.85 18.89
N ARG A 774 9.54 3.69 18.58
CA ARG A 774 8.83 4.49 19.57
C ARG A 774 7.34 4.19 19.58
N ALA A 775 6.80 3.93 20.77
CA ALA A 775 5.38 3.74 20.96
C ALA A 775 4.58 5.04 20.77
N PHE A 776 3.47 4.94 20.04
CA PHE A 776 2.45 5.96 19.90
C PHE A 776 1.09 5.36 20.21
N LEU A 777 0.36 5.98 21.13
CA LEU A 777 -0.99 5.52 21.49
C LEU A 777 -2.01 5.94 20.44
N LEU A 778 -2.90 5.01 20.15
CA LEU A 778 -4.11 5.24 19.39
C LEU A 778 -5.27 5.40 20.39
N ASN A 779 -5.35 6.55 21.07
CA ASN A 779 -6.36 6.77 22.10
C ASN A 779 -7.48 7.72 21.66
N GLY A 780 -8.72 7.28 21.87
CA GLY A 780 -9.92 8.11 21.80
C GLY A 780 -10.35 8.48 20.39
N ALA A 781 -11.27 7.68 19.83
CA ALA A 781 -12.26 8.26 18.93
C ALA A 781 -13.14 9.24 19.71
N GLY A 782 -12.68 10.48 19.82
CA GLY A 782 -13.59 11.60 20.06
C GLY A 782 -14.47 11.76 18.81
N LEU A 783 -15.78 11.93 18.99
CA LEU A 783 -16.65 12.39 17.90
C LEU A 783 -16.14 13.77 17.43
N PRO A 784 -15.72 13.94 16.17
CA PRO A 784 -15.56 15.27 15.63
C PRO A 784 -16.95 15.89 15.44
N GLU A 785 -17.17 17.08 16.00
CA GLU A 785 -18.18 17.99 15.48
C GLU A 785 -17.71 18.49 14.10
N GLY A 786 -17.98 17.71 13.06
CA GLY A 786 -17.79 18.12 11.67
C GLY A 786 -16.95 17.16 10.85
N ASN A 787 -17.48 16.83 9.68
CA ASN A 787 -16.83 16.07 8.61
C ASN A 787 -15.44 16.63 8.27
N THR A 788 -14.40 15.82 8.46
CA THR A 788 -13.13 15.92 7.72
C THR A 788 -12.68 14.53 7.29
N GLN A 789 -12.07 14.47 6.11
CA GLN A 789 -11.74 13.27 5.34
C GLN A 789 -10.45 12.62 5.89
N GLY A 790 -10.42 11.28 5.98
CA GLY A 790 -9.26 10.49 6.41
C GLY A 790 -9.27 9.10 5.75
N THR A 791 -8.09 8.52 5.53
CA THR A 791 -7.83 7.59 4.41
C THR A 791 -6.98 6.37 4.79
N LEU A 792 -6.79 6.09 6.09
CA LEU A 792 -6.31 4.79 6.57
C LEU A 792 -7.33 4.14 7.51
N ASP A 793 -7.53 2.83 7.33
CA ASP A 793 -8.53 2.01 8.01
C ASP A 793 -7.81 1.04 8.97
N ILE A 794 -7.90 1.25 10.28
CA ILE A 794 -7.35 0.36 11.31
C ILE A 794 -8.50 -0.46 11.91
N PHE A 795 -8.45 -1.78 11.77
CA PHE A 795 -9.33 -2.68 12.51
C PHE A 795 -8.76 -2.99 13.89
N VAL A 796 -9.63 -2.99 14.88
CA VAL A 796 -9.32 -3.24 16.28
C VAL A 796 -10.39 -4.21 16.79
N MET A 797 -9.99 -5.45 17.06
CA MET A 797 -10.84 -6.38 17.79
C MET A 797 -10.69 -6.14 19.29
N SER A 798 -11.76 -6.11 20.06
CA SER A 798 -11.77 -6.00 21.51
C SER A 798 -12.76 -6.96 22.15
N LEU A 799 -12.46 -7.53 23.30
CA LEU A 799 -13.42 -8.24 24.14
C LEU A 799 -14.19 -7.24 25.01
N ASN A 800 -15.52 -7.31 24.94
CA ASN A 800 -16.38 -6.50 25.78
C ASN A 800 -16.81 -7.33 27.01
N GLU A 801 -16.24 -7.02 28.18
CA GLU A 801 -16.52 -7.74 29.44
C GLU A 801 -18.00 -7.72 29.84
N ALA A 802 -18.76 -6.68 29.46
CA ALA A 802 -20.18 -6.59 29.80
C ALA A 802 -21.07 -7.55 28.99
N LEU A 803 -20.60 -7.99 27.82
CA LEU A 803 -21.34 -8.85 26.88
C LEU A 803 -20.73 -10.25 26.73
N ASP A 804 -19.53 -10.49 27.29
CA ASP A 804 -18.71 -11.70 27.10
C ASP A 804 -18.58 -12.08 25.62
N LYS A 805 -18.49 -11.05 24.76
CA LYS A 805 -18.46 -11.21 23.30
C LYS A 805 -17.38 -10.35 22.66
N PRO A 806 -16.72 -10.87 21.62
CA PRO A 806 -15.78 -10.10 20.82
C PRO A 806 -16.50 -8.99 20.06
N THR A 807 -15.81 -7.89 19.82
CA THR A 807 -16.31 -6.74 19.08
C THR A 807 -15.21 -6.26 18.14
N VAL A 808 -15.52 -6.06 16.86
CA VAL A 808 -14.58 -5.47 15.89
C VAL A 808 -14.94 -4.01 15.69
N SER A 809 -13.97 -3.11 15.81
CA SER A 809 -14.13 -1.68 15.52
C SER A 809 -13.18 -1.26 14.41
N LEU A 810 -13.67 -0.46 13.47
CA LEU A 810 -12.89 0.20 12.43
C LEU A 810 -12.61 1.65 12.87
N PHE A 811 -11.34 2.04 12.79
CA PHE A 811 -10.87 3.40 13.04
C PHE A 811 -10.33 4.00 11.74
N LEU A 812 -10.69 5.25 11.45
CA LEU A 812 -10.17 6.03 10.35
C LEU A 812 -9.08 6.98 10.86
N GLN A 813 -7.91 6.96 10.24
CA GLN A 813 -6.85 7.96 10.45
C GLN A 813 -7.04 9.13 9.50
N GLN A 814 -6.99 10.36 10.03
CA GLN A 814 -6.90 11.58 9.22
C GLN A 814 -5.43 12.00 9.10
N LEU A 815 -4.88 11.91 7.87
CA LEU A 815 -3.54 12.39 7.50
C LEU A 815 -3.62 13.62 6.59
N VAL A 816 -2.49 14.33 6.41
CA VAL A 816 -2.37 15.47 5.50
C VAL A 816 -2.16 15.02 4.04
N ASN A 817 -1.71 13.79 3.79
CA ASN A 817 -1.58 13.15 2.47
C ASN A 817 -2.01 11.67 2.57
N ASP A 818 -2.68 11.15 1.54
CA ASP A 818 -3.42 9.88 1.54
C ASP A 818 -2.63 8.75 0.87
N PHE A 819 -2.50 7.54 1.46
CA PHE A 819 -2.53 6.19 0.82
C PHE A 819 -2.64 5.04 1.86
N TYR A 820 -3.02 3.85 1.35
CA TYR A 820 -3.56 2.55 1.85
C TYR A 820 -3.22 1.85 3.20
N PHE A 821 -4.19 0.97 3.55
CA PHE A 821 -4.51 0.05 4.68
C PHE A 821 -3.42 -0.71 5.47
N ILE A 822 -3.58 -0.81 6.81
CA ILE A 822 -2.84 -1.73 7.71
C ILE A 822 -3.71 -2.27 8.88
N LYS A 823 -3.51 -3.55 9.22
CA LYS A 823 -4.16 -4.34 10.30
C LYS A 823 -3.60 -3.99 11.70
N VAL A 824 -4.37 -4.15 12.79
CA VAL A 824 -3.90 -4.40 14.19
C VAL A 824 -4.89 -5.38 14.88
N SER A 825 -4.51 -6.16 15.90
CA SER A 825 -5.35 -7.26 16.45
C SER A 825 -5.27 -7.44 17.97
N VAL A 826 -6.46 -7.55 18.61
CA VAL A 826 -6.93 -8.04 19.95
C VAL A 826 -6.75 -7.20 21.24
N TYR A 827 -7.80 -6.51 21.68
CA TYR A 827 -7.86 -5.77 22.93
C TYR A 827 -8.69 -6.46 24.00
N ASP A 828 -8.29 -6.26 25.25
CA ASP A 828 -9.14 -6.45 26.41
C ASP A 828 -9.56 -5.06 26.94
N LEU A 829 -10.86 -4.78 26.94
CA LEU A 829 -11.42 -3.56 27.49
C LEU A 829 -11.89 -3.85 28.93
N HIS A 830 -11.01 -3.62 29.89
CA HIS A 830 -11.44 -3.42 31.28
C HIS A 830 -12.16 -2.07 31.40
N GLU A 831 -13.46 -2.05 31.14
CA GLU A 831 -14.30 -0.91 31.55
C GLU A 831 -14.76 -1.10 33.00
N LEU A 832 -14.51 -0.06 33.80
CA LEU A 832 -15.08 0.12 35.14
C LEU A 832 -16.59 -0.16 35.12
N SER A 833 -16.99 -1.26 35.73
CA SER A 833 -18.37 -1.44 36.16
C SER A 833 -18.76 -0.30 37.10
N VAL A 834 -19.57 0.64 36.62
CA VAL A 834 -20.35 1.52 37.49
C VAL A 834 -21.82 1.33 37.13
N SER A 835 -22.41 0.37 37.84
CA SER A 835 -23.80 0.36 38.29
C SER A 835 -24.66 1.54 37.81
N LEU A 836 -25.41 1.34 36.72
CA LEU A 836 -26.59 2.14 36.41
C LEU A 836 -27.80 1.57 37.17
N SER A 837 -27.68 1.51 38.49
CA SER A 837 -28.84 1.32 39.38
C SER A 837 -29.02 2.56 40.25
N HIS A 838 -29.64 3.60 39.66
CA HIS A 838 -30.52 4.60 40.29
C HIS A 838 -30.65 5.85 39.40
N VAL A 839 -31.42 5.78 38.30
CA VAL A 839 -32.30 6.90 37.85
C VAL A 839 -33.51 6.33 37.11
N ILE A 840 -34.39 5.63 37.82
CA ILE A 840 -35.83 5.68 37.50
C ILE A 840 -36.39 6.78 38.40
N CYS A 841 -36.46 8.02 37.89
CA CYS A 841 -37.61 8.89 38.15
C CYS A 841 -37.52 10.17 37.31
N SER A 842 -38.65 10.51 36.70
CA SER A 842 -38.98 11.84 36.14
C SER A 842 -38.28 12.24 34.84
N LEU A 843 -38.86 11.82 33.70
CA LEU A 843 -39.38 12.74 32.67
C LEU A 843 -40.26 11.96 31.67
N LYS A 844 -41.47 11.59 32.12
CA LYS A 844 -42.62 11.39 31.22
C LYS A 844 -43.18 12.78 30.89
N PHE A 845 -43.31 13.12 29.61
CA PHE A 845 -44.60 13.33 28.95
C PHE A 845 -44.39 13.81 27.50
N ARG A 846 -44.63 12.90 26.55
CA ARG A 846 -45.00 13.21 25.16
C ARG A 846 -46.50 13.49 25.11
N GLN A 847 -46.86 14.43 24.24
CA GLN A 847 -48.11 14.49 23.46
C GLN A 847 -49.44 14.57 24.23
N PHE A 848 -50.01 15.77 24.23
CA PHE A 848 -51.45 15.99 24.44
C PHE A 848 -52.15 16.23 23.10
N PHE A 849 -53.20 15.43 22.86
CA PHE A 849 -54.22 15.54 21.83
C PHE A 849 -54.89 16.92 21.76
N ARG A 850 -55.15 17.41 20.54
CA ARG A 850 -56.30 18.23 20.07
C ARG A 850 -56.25 18.19 18.52
N LEU A 851 -57.26 17.89 17.72
CA LEU A 851 -58.72 17.88 17.86
C LEU A 851 -59.32 16.92 16.81
N ASN A 852 -60.41 16.26 17.17
CA ASN A 852 -61.31 15.54 16.26
C ASN A 852 -62.30 16.49 15.58
N PHE A 853 -62.55 16.20 14.30
CA PHE A 853 -63.80 16.30 13.53
C PHE A 853 -64.64 17.61 13.45
N ALA A 854 -64.98 17.89 12.19
CA ALA A 854 -66.25 18.41 11.66
C ALA A 854 -66.46 19.93 11.51
N LYS A 855 -66.74 20.26 10.23
CA LYS A 855 -67.17 21.51 9.58
C LYS A 855 -66.10 22.53 9.23
#